data_AF-A0A1M6M8W4-F1
#
_entry.id   AF-A0A1M6M8W4-F1
#
_cell.length_a   1.000
_cell.length_b   1.000
_cell.length_c   1.000
_cell.angle_alpha   90.00
_cell.angle_beta   90.00
_cell.angle_gamma   90.00
#
_symmetry.space_group_name_H-M   'P 1'
#
loop_
_entity.id
_entity.type
_entity.pdbx_description
1 polymer ?
#
loop_
_entity_poly.entity_id
_entity_poly.type
_entity_poly.pdbx_seq_one_letter_code
_entity_poly.pdbx_strand_id
1 'polypeptide(L)'
;MKPKYHILISIIALACLLGLAYAKKAEVTRSIRWSERLLTWDDFPIVESISGDYNAMVYSDIQFEGNREDNSLRIYAQMLPHQSGRVPLHETKSEQLLIHEQNHFNITEYHARLFRKEAIAVGKEELTNDDLQRLGKKYLKRIALMQTMYDKESDHNLNMPKQRYWELYIAGLLRETAYYSEEDIYQYQEFTKGNTHWFRKVYVTLQGELLTSYPENNKNSIYGEVYKVKKSKDSIVVSFYKNGKPTTGGYFESPICIMTYPSEKVLEQHFLDADGAYYLSKATAPIIRIQWDSNGNITHTYFNEKRGRISHKGVFTKKGKWDAKQQSYYFSYYNDSEEQITYDNAFYELREIGYNKVTKRISYFDNEGKPTYDSNFISIYEYETDNNFTISRAKYYDKEGKLAVFKDGYHTVYEYNERGKIVSVSYHDRRGDNIADINGIHKYTYAYDIYDNETDMRKFNTRKLASNGEDEYHHAVNLYDSLGRIRFAAKYHPDYILKFSEEKEGALVYEYLGDSIIKIKNEDVFGIETNNNSGVCLTKKKLNSKKEVLTTQFYNADGYWAKTPDSVATYAYKYDERGNQIEMTALDSLGKPQNWTEDVATTRWEYDERNNKIKTTYFTSENELANATQGTTYNIFKYDKNDVIIETSYYDKAMKPTLFDGAHKKIYLFNQFGRDSIIKKYDTANRLIKGTGNTKYLYTYHGFAISEAYFDENDTPILNSDGVHKIVYNYDKNWRYIGDSFKGKYGESVNDNRGISNIVFTLNPSGYLWILSYGDKNKKEVIGPEGFHSMYNHYNDMDVVQRTSFFGADKKLINDEDGIADYVYSINSSGQTTRISFYDADSNLTEDSEGVAEYYYDSSLNGLYYLDKKLNAQGEELP
;
A
#
# COMPACT_ATOMS: atom_id res chain seq x y z
N MET A 1 -6.04 -58.32 35.81
CA MET A 1 -4.74 -58.90 36.21
C MET A 1 -3.78 -58.76 35.04
N LYS A 2 -2.57 -58.27 35.31
CA LYS A 2 -1.62 -57.60 34.39
C LYS A 2 -0.96 -58.53 33.34
N PRO A 3 -0.55 -57.98 32.18
CA PRO A 3 0.89 -57.96 31.83
C PRO A 3 1.41 -56.71 31.03
N LYS A 4 2.75 -56.52 31.11
CA LYS A 4 3.75 -55.94 30.17
C LYS A 4 3.59 -54.49 29.63
N TYR A 5 4.58 -53.62 29.91
CA TYR A 5 5.39 -52.79 28.96
C TYR A 5 6.30 -51.78 29.71
N HIS A 6 7.37 -51.37 29.02
CA HIS A 6 8.26 -50.20 29.22
C HIS A 6 9.45 -50.33 30.18
N ILE A 7 10.67 -50.32 29.64
CA ILE A 7 11.57 -49.14 29.50
C ILE A 7 12.91 -49.68 28.95
N LEU A 8 13.21 -49.36 27.69
CA LEU A 8 14.51 -49.62 27.05
C LEU A 8 14.81 -48.50 26.04
N ILE A 9 15.09 -47.28 26.49
CA ILE A 9 15.70 -46.21 25.67
C ILE A 9 16.56 -45.33 26.60
N SER A 10 17.82 -45.69 26.79
CA SER A 10 18.87 -44.81 27.37
C SER A 10 20.31 -45.28 27.05
N ILE A 11 20.50 -46.27 26.16
CA ILE A 11 21.83 -46.79 25.83
C ILE A 11 21.94 -47.02 24.31
N ILE A 12 21.68 -45.96 23.52
CA ILE A 12 22.18 -45.80 22.14
C ILE A 12 22.61 -44.33 21.97
N ALA A 13 23.33 -43.81 22.97
CA ALA A 13 24.00 -42.50 22.94
C ALA A 13 25.51 -42.65 23.24
N LEU A 14 26.03 -43.88 23.30
CA LEU A 14 27.41 -44.17 23.68
C LEU A 14 28.15 -45.11 22.70
N ALA A 15 27.53 -45.44 21.56
CA ALA A 15 28.11 -46.36 20.56
C ALA A 15 28.25 -45.75 19.15
N CYS A 16 28.25 -44.41 19.04
CA CYS A 16 28.68 -43.68 17.83
C CYS A 16 29.85 -42.72 18.16
N LEU A 17 30.64 -43.02 19.18
CA LEU A 17 31.82 -42.23 19.59
C LEU A 17 33.17 -42.85 19.19
N LEU A 18 33.18 -44.01 18.53
CA LEU A 18 34.43 -44.68 18.12
C LEU A 18 34.25 -45.34 16.75
N GLY A 19 34.38 -44.53 15.70
CA GLY A 19 34.34 -44.95 14.30
C GLY A 19 34.66 -43.85 13.30
N LEU A 20 35.40 -42.80 13.71
CA LEU A 20 35.93 -41.80 12.78
C LEU A 20 37.32 -42.22 12.34
N ALA A 21 37.38 -43.04 11.29
CA ALA A 21 38.60 -43.28 10.56
C ALA A 21 38.94 -42.02 9.74
N TYR A 22 40.00 -41.33 10.17
CA TYR A 22 40.87 -40.41 9.43
C TYR A 22 40.35 -39.91 8.06
N ALA A 23 39.51 -38.87 8.10
CA ALA A 23 39.35 -37.94 6.97
C ALA A 23 40.23 -36.70 7.22
N LYS A 24 41.07 -36.36 6.25
CA LYS A 24 41.92 -35.16 6.25
C LYS A 24 41.08 -33.89 6.46
N LYS A 25 41.38 -33.16 7.54
CA LYS A 25 41.06 -31.75 7.85
C LYS A 25 40.28 -30.96 6.78
N ALA A 26 39.02 -30.66 7.10
CA ALA A 26 38.49 -29.31 6.92
C ALA A 26 38.19 -28.75 8.33
N GLU A 27 38.67 -27.55 8.59
CA GLU A 27 38.86 -26.94 9.91
C GLU A 27 37.58 -26.27 10.43
N VAL A 28 36.40 -26.91 10.28
CA VAL A 28 35.13 -26.30 10.67
C VAL A 28 34.54 -27.02 11.89
N THR A 29 35.10 -26.74 13.07
CA THR A 29 34.58 -27.24 14.36
C THR A 29 33.86 -26.17 15.18
N ARG A 30 33.95 -24.90 14.79
CA ARG A 30 33.30 -23.77 15.47
C ARG A 30 31.84 -23.69 15.03
N SER A 31 30.92 -23.41 15.97
CA SER A 31 29.54 -23.11 15.64
C SER A 31 29.43 -21.82 14.80
N ILE A 32 28.42 -21.77 13.95
CA ILE A 32 28.16 -20.62 13.06
C ILE A 32 26.91 -19.94 13.57
N ARG A 33 26.99 -18.66 13.94
CA ARG A 33 25.80 -17.89 14.31
C ARG A 33 25.04 -17.45 13.07
N TRP A 34 23.72 -17.38 13.18
CA TRP A 34 22.87 -17.00 12.04
C TRP A 34 23.22 -15.61 11.48
N SER A 35 23.65 -14.70 12.36
CA SER A 35 24.04 -13.34 12.01
C SER A 35 25.39 -13.23 11.28
N GLU A 36 26.22 -14.27 11.27
CA GLU A 36 27.58 -14.21 10.70
C GLU A 36 27.57 -14.22 9.17
N ARG A 37 26.88 -15.19 8.56
CA ARG A 37 26.75 -15.36 7.10
C ARG A 37 25.74 -16.45 6.76
N LEU A 38 25.36 -16.53 5.48
CA LEU A 38 24.63 -17.68 4.95
C LEU A 38 25.48 -18.96 5.00
N LEU A 39 24.80 -20.09 5.12
CA LEU A 39 25.39 -21.42 5.04
C LEU A 39 25.92 -21.69 3.64
N THR A 40 27.02 -22.41 3.59
CA THR A 40 27.67 -22.88 2.39
C THR A 40 27.91 -24.37 2.50
N TRP A 41 28.18 -24.99 1.37
CA TRP A 41 28.51 -26.41 1.31
C TRP A 41 29.77 -26.78 2.10
N ASP A 42 30.62 -25.84 2.50
CA ASP A 42 31.79 -26.12 3.34
C ASP A 42 31.44 -26.29 4.83
N ASP A 43 30.22 -25.93 5.22
CA ASP A 43 29.72 -26.04 6.60
C ASP A 43 29.17 -27.43 6.93
N PHE A 44 29.06 -28.31 5.94
CA PHE A 44 28.52 -29.67 6.04
C PHE A 44 29.63 -30.71 5.81
N PRO A 45 30.18 -31.30 6.89
CA PRO A 45 31.14 -32.40 6.77
C PRO A 45 30.57 -33.58 5.98
N ILE A 46 31.45 -34.28 5.26
CA ILE A 46 31.06 -35.50 4.55
C ILE A 46 30.96 -36.63 5.56
N VAL A 47 29.80 -37.30 5.60
CA VAL A 47 29.51 -38.46 6.46
C VAL A 47 29.15 -39.68 5.60
N GLU A 48 29.35 -40.89 6.14
CA GLU A 48 29.08 -42.13 5.39
C GLU A 48 27.59 -42.33 5.08
N SER A 49 26.72 -42.00 6.03
CA SER A 49 25.27 -42.10 5.90
C SER A 49 24.56 -41.11 6.82
N ILE A 50 23.38 -40.67 6.42
CA ILE A 50 22.43 -39.91 7.26
C ILE A 50 21.25 -40.85 7.56
N SER A 51 20.66 -40.74 8.75
CA SER A 51 19.52 -41.57 9.14
C SER A 51 18.25 -41.10 8.43
N GLY A 52 17.60 -42.01 7.68
CA GLY A 52 16.60 -41.66 6.67
C GLY A 52 17.32 -41.33 5.36
N ASP A 53 16.77 -41.73 4.21
CA ASP A 53 17.41 -41.62 2.89
C ASP A 53 17.59 -40.15 2.44
N TYR A 54 18.46 -39.42 3.15
CA TYR A 54 18.66 -37.98 3.04
C TYR A 54 20.05 -37.65 2.53
N ASN A 55 20.14 -36.59 1.73
CA ASN A 55 21.38 -36.16 1.10
C ASN A 55 22.19 -35.18 1.96
N ALA A 56 21.52 -34.40 2.80
CA ALA A 56 22.11 -33.47 3.76
C ALA A 56 21.23 -33.35 5.01
N MET A 57 21.80 -32.84 6.10
CA MET A 57 21.08 -32.51 7.32
C MET A 57 21.82 -31.40 8.07
N VAL A 58 21.11 -30.33 8.42
CA VAL A 58 21.57 -29.28 9.32
C VAL A 58 21.17 -29.58 10.76
N TYR A 59 22.09 -29.34 11.68
CA TYR A 59 21.76 -29.22 13.10
C TYR A 59 21.87 -27.76 13.52
N SER A 60 20.76 -27.19 13.97
CA SER A 60 20.69 -25.84 14.52
C SER A 60 19.92 -25.79 15.83
N ASP A 61 20.37 -24.94 16.75
CA ASP A 61 19.73 -24.73 18.04
C ASP A 61 19.79 -23.26 18.48
N ILE A 62 19.11 -22.96 19.60
CA ILE A 62 19.22 -21.66 20.25
C ILE A 62 20.18 -21.79 21.43
N GLN A 63 21.17 -20.90 21.49
CA GLN A 63 22.03 -20.72 22.64
C GLN A 63 21.72 -19.42 23.36
N PHE A 64 21.97 -19.41 24.65
CA PHE A 64 22.10 -18.19 25.43
C PHE A 64 23.41 -18.24 26.20
N GLU A 65 24.23 -17.20 26.06
CA GLU A 65 25.61 -17.13 26.55
C GLU A 65 25.81 -15.84 27.34
N GLY A 66 26.62 -15.90 28.39
CA GLY A 66 26.98 -14.75 29.23
C GLY A 66 26.25 -14.73 30.57
N ASN A 67 26.45 -13.66 31.34
CA ASN A 67 25.83 -13.43 32.65
C ASN A 67 24.95 -12.18 32.60
N ARG A 68 23.86 -12.20 33.36
CA ARG A 68 23.00 -11.04 33.58
C ARG A 68 23.71 -9.95 34.39
N GLU A 69 24.55 -10.35 35.35
CA GLU A 69 25.20 -9.46 36.32
C GLU A 69 26.23 -8.52 35.68
N ASP A 70 26.89 -8.94 34.59
CA ASP A 70 27.87 -8.14 33.85
C ASP A 70 27.33 -7.55 32.54
N ASN A 71 26.01 -7.67 32.32
CA ASN A 71 25.32 -7.27 31.10
C ASN A 71 25.88 -7.90 29.81
N SER A 72 26.25 -9.19 29.86
CA SER A 72 26.84 -9.91 28.73
C SER A 72 25.93 -10.98 28.12
N LEU A 73 24.68 -11.12 28.59
CA LEU A 73 23.73 -12.10 28.07
C LEU A 73 23.38 -11.84 26.59
N ARG A 74 23.63 -12.83 25.73
CA ARG A 74 23.15 -12.90 24.35
C ARG A 74 22.28 -14.11 24.14
N ILE A 75 21.30 -14.01 23.23
CA ILE A 75 20.46 -15.13 22.79
C ILE A 75 20.58 -15.21 21.28
N TYR A 76 20.99 -16.35 20.72
CA TYR A 76 21.25 -16.49 19.29
C TYR A 76 20.95 -17.88 18.75
N ALA A 77 20.56 -17.93 17.47
CA ALA A 77 20.53 -19.17 16.72
C ALA A 77 21.94 -19.50 16.23
N GLN A 78 22.33 -20.76 16.34
CA GLN A 78 23.58 -21.26 15.79
C GLN A 78 23.36 -22.59 15.03
N MET A 79 24.25 -22.85 14.09
CA MET A 79 24.41 -24.12 13.39
C MET A 79 25.68 -24.81 13.90
N LEU A 80 25.62 -26.14 14.08
CA LEU A 80 26.74 -26.96 14.52
C LEU A 80 27.28 -27.82 13.37
N PRO A 81 28.41 -27.44 12.75
CA PRO A 81 28.99 -28.20 11.64
C PRO A 81 29.28 -29.66 11.97
N HIS A 82 29.78 -29.93 13.18
CA HIS A 82 30.14 -31.28 13.63
C HIS A 82 28.93 -32.22 13.88
N GLN A 83 27.70 -31.69 13.95
CA GLN A 83 26.46 -32.48 14.06
C GLN A 83 25.63 -32.42 12.78
N SER A 84 26.06 -31.59 11.83
CA SER A 84 25.49 -31.51 10.50
C SER A 84 26.29 -32.41 9.56
N GLY A 85 25.76 -32.70 8.39
CA GLY A 85 26.53 -33.46 7.41
C GLY A 85 25.84 -33.61 6.07
N ARG A 86 26.59 -34.12 5.10
CA ARG A 86 26.09 -34.55 3.79
C ARG A 86 26.73 -35.85 3.36
N VAL A 87 26.05 -36.60 2.49
CA VAL A 87 26.63 -37.80 1.86
C VAL A 87 27.46 -37.42 0.62
N PRO A 88 28.41 -38.26 0.16
CA PRO A 88 29.36 -37.91 -0.90
C PRO A 88 28.80 -37.89 -2.35
N LEU A 89 27.47 -37.94 -2.54
CA LEU A 89 26.86 -37.99 -3.88
C LEU A 89 26.99 -36.65 -4.63
N HIS A 90 27.05 -36.71 -5.96
CA HIS A 90 27.12 -35.49 -6.80
C HIS A 90 25.90 -34.58 -6.62
N GLU A 91 24.72 -35.18 -6.38
CA GLU A 91 23.45 -34.47 -6.18
C GLU A 91 23.35 -33.75 -4.81
N THR A 92 24.24 -34.04 -3.85
CA THR A 92 24.21 -33.42 -2.52
C THR A 92 24.75 -32.00 -2.50
N LYS A 93 25.23 -31.49 -3.64
CA LYS A 93 25.67 -30.10 -3.79
C LYS A 93 24.70 -29.22 -4.58
N SER A 94 23.44 -29.64 -4.69
CA SER A 94 22.38 -28.83 -5.31
C SER A 94 22.14 -27.52 -4.56
N GLU A 95 21.98 -26.41 -5.29
CA GLU A 95 21.63 -25.11 -4.69
C GLU A 95 20.30 -25.18 -3.92
N GLN A 96 19.31 -25.91 -4.46
CA GLN A 96 18.00 -26.06 -3.81
C GLN A 96 18.06 -26.84 -2.50
N LEU A 97 18.92 -27.86 -2.42
CA LEU A 97 19.15 -28.57 -1.16
C LEU A 97 19.84 -27.68 -0.12
N LEU A 98 20.79 -26.84 -0.52
CA LEU A 98 21.42 -25.89 0.41
C LEU A 98 20.41 -24.85 0.92
N ILE A 99 19.51 -24.38 0.06
CA ILE A 99 18.41 -23.47 0.44
C ILE A 99 17.48 -24.15 1.46
N HIS A 100 17.17 -25.44 1.27
CA HIS A 100 16.39 -26.23 2.23
C HIS A 100 17.03 -26.23 3.62
N GLU A 101 18.32 -26.60 3.70
CA GLU A 101 19.06 -26.60 4.97
C GLU A 101 19.20 -25.20 5.57
N GLN A 102 19.38 -24.16 4.75
CA GLN A 102 19.39 -22.77 5.22
C GLN A 102 18.04 -22.38 5.85
N ASN A 103 16.92 -22.87 5.34
CA ASN A 103 15.60 -22.56 5.88
C ASN A 103 15.32 -23.23 7.22
N HIS A 104 15.86 -24.43 7.45
CA HIS A 104 15.89 -25.03 8.79
C HIS A 104 16.61 -24.13 9.80
N PHE A 105 17.74 -23.53 9.39
CA PHE A 105 18.46 -22.57 10.24
C PHE A 105 17.70 -21.24 10.41
N ASN A 106 17.01 -20.77 9.36
CA ASN A 106 16.15 -19.58 9.43
C ASN A 106 14.96 -19.78 10.39
N ILE A 107 14.36 -20.97 10.43
CA ILE A 107 13.32 -21.34 11.41
C ILE A 107 13.87 -21.21 12.84
N THR A 108 15.09 -21.67 13.08
CA THR A 108 15.76 -21.52 14.39
C THR A 108 15.93 -20.05 14.76
N GLU A 109 16.39 -19.19 13.83
CA GLU A 109 16.51 -17.75 14.11
C GLU A 109 15.17 -17.08 14.36
N TYR A 110 14.12 -17.39 13.59
CA TYR A 110 12.78 -16.86 13.85
C TYR A 110 12.34 -17.16 15.29
N HIS A 111 12.55 -18.39 15.76
CA HIS A 111 12.24 -18.75 17.14
C HIS A 111 13.19 -18.12 18.16
N ALA A 112 14.46 -17.89 17.83
CA ALA A 112 15.39 -17.12 18.66
C ALA A 112 14.91 -15.67 18.84
N ARG A 113 14.39 -15.02 17.78
CA ARG A 113 13.79 -13.68 17.85
C ARG A 113 12.57 -13.63 18.75
N LEU A 114 11.70 -14.64 18.67
CA LEU A 114 10.56 -14.75 19.58
C LEU A 114 10.99 -14.98 21.03
N PHE A 115 12.05 -15.76 21.26
CA PHE A 115 12.65 -15.89 22.59
C PHE A 115 13.14 -14.52 23.08
N ARG A 116 13.95 -13.81 22.31
CA ARG A 116 14.41 -12.44 22.66
C ARG A 116 13.22 -11.54 22.99
N LYS A 117 12.17 -11.53 22.16
CA LYS A 117 10.94 -10.76 22.40
C LYS A 117 10.33 -11.03 23.77
N GLU A 118 10.11 -12.30 24.12
CA GLU A 118 9.52 -12.66 25.42
C GLU A 118 10.48 -12.33 26.59
N ALA A 119 11.79 -12.52 26.43
CA ALA A 119 12.78 -12.17 27.46
C ALA A 119 12.87 -10.65 27.69
N ILE A 120 12.79 -9.86 26.61
CA ILE A 120 12.79 -8.38 26.65
C ILE A 120 11.56 -7.86 27.39
N ALA A 121 10.39 -8.45 27.14
CA ALA A 121 9.13 -8.07 27.78
C ALA A 121 9.13 -8.33 29.31
N VAL A 122 9.83 -9.36 29.78
CA VAL A 122 10.06 -9.58 31.23
C VAL A 122 10.91 -8.45 31.83
N GLY A 123 11.92 -8.00 31.08
CA GLY A 123 12.77 -6.88 31.49
C GLY A 123 13.97 -7.30 32.36
N LYS A 124 15.00 -6.45 32.38
CA LYS A 124 16.31 -6.76 32.96
C LYS A 124 16.25 -7.23 34.42
N GLU A 125 15.51 -6.52 35.26
CA GLU A 125 15.49 -6.77 36.71
C GLU A 125 14.76 -8.06 37.08
N GLU A 126 13.73 -8.43 36.30
CA GLU A 126 12.85 -9.57 36.58
C GLU A 126 13.28 -10.86 35.89
N LEU A 127 14.08 -10.79 34.81
CA LEU A 127 14.47 -11.96 34.03
C LEU A 127 15.41 -12.89 34.83
N THR A 128 14.94 -14.12 35.11
CA THR A 128 15.70 -15.14 35.86
C THR A 128 16.32 -16.23 34.97
N ASN A 129 17.27 -17.00 35.52
CA ASN A 129 17.82 -18.18 34.82
C ASN A 129 16.76 -19.26 34.57
N ASP A 130 15.79 -19.41 35.48
CA ASP A 130 14.68 -20.34 35.32
C ASP A 130 13.77 -19.92 34.15
N ASP A 131 13.57 -18.60 33.97
CA ASP A 131 12.87 -18.08 32.80
C ASP A 131 13.61 -18.38 31.50
N LEU A 132 14.93 -18.19 31.46
CA LEU A 132 15.75 -18.51 30.29
C LEU A 132 15.67 -19.99 29.93
N GLN A 133 15.79 -20.89 30.91
CA GLN A 133 15.66 -22.34 30.68
C GLN A 133 14.25 -22.73 30.21
N ARG A 134 13.21 -22.15 30.83
CA ARG A 134 11.81 -22.39 30.47
C ARG A 134 11.51 -21.91 29.05
N LEU A 135 11.96 -20.71 28.68
CA LEU A 135 11.80 -20.14 27.34
C LEU A 135 12.61 -20.94 26.32
N GLY A 136 13.87 -21.28 26.60
CA GLY A 136 14.68 -22.14 25.74
C GLY A 136 13.99 -23.47 25.43
N LYS A 137 13.50 -24.18 26.45
CA LYS A 137 12.75 -25.44 26.26
C LYS A 137 11.46 -25.24 25.45
N LYS A 138 10.74 -24.14 25.68
CA LYS A 138 9.53 -23.78 24.92
C LYS A 138 9.86 -23.61 23.44
N TYR A 139 10.90 -22.85 23.09
CA TYR A 139 11.22 -22.55 21.69
C TYR A 139 11.92 -23.70 20.96
N LEU A 140 12.75 -24.51 21.63
CA LEU A 140 13.29 -25.74 21.04
C LEU A 140 12.15 -26.70 20.62
N LYS A 141 11.09 -26.82 21.43
CA LYS A 141 9.90 -27.61 21.05
C LYS A 141 9.19 -27.02 19.83
N ARG A 142 9.11 -25.69 19.71
CA ARG A 142 8.46 -25.02 18.56
C ARG A 142 9.28 -25.16 17.28
N ILE A 143 10.61 -25.03 17.37
CA ILE A 143 11.54 -25.28 16.27
C ILE A 143 11.32 -26.70 15.72
N ALA A 144 11.38 -27.72 16.59
CA ALA A 144 11.21 -29.10 16.18
C ALA A 144 9.86 -29.34 15.45
N LEU A 145 8.78 -28.74 15.95
CA LEU A 145 7.46 -28.84 15.30
C LEU A 145 7.43 -28.18 13.92
N MET A 146 7.99 -26.97 13.79
CA MET A 146 7.97 -26.23 12.53
C MET A 146 8.91 -26.85 11.49
N GLN A 147 10.10 -27.30 11.87
CA GLN A 147 11.02 -28.02 10.98
C GLN A 147 10.40 -29.34 10.49
N THR A 148 9.72 -30.09 11.37
CA THR A 148 8.98 -31.31 10.96
C THR A 148 7.87 -31.01 9.95
N MET A 149 7.13 -29.91 10.12
CA MET A 149 6.11 -29.49 9.16
C MET A 149 6.74 -29.09 7.83
N TYR A 150 7.84 -28.34 7.86
CA TYR A 150 8.57 -27.92 6.67
C TYR A 150 9.06 -29.12 5.86
N ASP A 151 9.75 -30.07 6.49
CA ASP A 151 10.22 -31.30 5.81
C ASP A 151 9.07 -32.12 5.23
N LYS A 152 7.98 -32.27 5.98
CA LYS A 152 6.81 -33.04 5.54
C LYS A 152 6.14 -32.41 4.31
N GLU A 153 5.96 -31.10 4.29
CA GLU A 153 5.23 -30.43 3.21
C GLU A 153 6.08 -30.20 1.97
N SER A 154 7.37 -29.89 2.14
CA SER A 154 8.34 -29.76 1.05
C SER A 154 8.86 -31.11 0.55
N ASP A 155 8.47 -32.21 1.21
CA ASP A 155 9.01 -33.55 0.98
C ASP A 155 10.54 -33.56 0.95
N HIS A 156 11.15 -32.95 1.97
CA HIS A 156 12.60 -32.80 2.13
C HIS A 156 13.31 -32.19 0.92
N ASN A 157 12.69 -31.20 0.27
CA ASN A 157 13.10 -30.51 -0.97
C ASN A 157 12.59 -31.09 -2.30
N LEU A 158 11.92 -32.24 -2.30
CA LEU A 158 11.43 -32.88 -3.52
C LEU A 158 10.19 -32.18 -4.09
N ASN A 159 9.39 -31.55 -3.24
CA ASN A 159 8.24 -30.74 -3.63
C ASN A 159 8.65 -29.26 -3.74
N MET A 160 9.22 -28.90 -4.89
CA MET A 160 9.72 -27.55 -5.18
C MET A 160 8.69 -26.43 -4.94
N PRO A 161 7.41 -26.55 -5.37
CA PRO A 161 6.41 -25.53 -5.04
C PRO A 161 6.19 -25.33 -3.54
N LYS A 162 6.11 -26.41 -2.77
CA LYS A 162 5.95 -26.30 -1.31
C LYS A 162 7.22 -25.80 -0.63
N GLN A 163 8.40 -26.19 -1.10
CA GLN A 163 9.65 -25.61 -0.62
C GLN A 163 9.65 -24.09 -0.82
N ARG A 164 9.30 -23.60 -2.01
CA ARG A 164 9.29 -22.16 -2.31
C ARG A 164 8.24 -21.40 -1.49
N TYR A 165 7.06 -21.99 -1.26
CA TYR A 165 6.10 -21.45 -0.30
C TYR A 165 6.73 -21.23 1.09
N TRP A 166 7.42 -22.25 1.61
CA TRP A 166 8.04 -22.18 2.93
C TRP A 166 9.19 -21.17 2.98
N GLU A 167 10.01 -21.06 1.93
CA GLU A 167 11.04 -20.02 1.81
C GLU A 167 10.46 -18.61 1.98
N LEU A 168 9.38 -18.30 1.25
CA LEU A 168 8.72 -16.99 1.31
C LEU A 168 8.00 -16.77 2.65
N TYR A 169 7.38 -17.82 3.20
CA TYR A 169 6.74 -17.80 4.51
C TYR A 169 7.74 -17.52 5.64
N ILE A 170 8.83 -18.27 5.71
CA ILE A 170 9.90 -18.10 6.72
C ILE A 170 10.55 -16.72 6.57
N ALA A 171 10.80 -16.28 5.34
CA ALA A 171 11.33 -14.94 5.09
C ALA A 171 10.38 -13.85 5.62
N GLY A 172 9.06 -14.00 5.45
CA GLY A 172 8.05 -13.11 6.03
C GLY A 172 8.09 -13.09 7.56
N LEU A 173 8.17 -14.25 8.20
CA LEU A 173 8.29 -14.36 9.66
C LEU A 173 9.56 -13.69 10.22
N LEU A 174 10.68 -13.79 9.50
CA LEU A 174 11.91 -13.08 9.85
C LEU A 174 11.73 -11.55 9.72
N ARG A 175 11.04 -11.07 8.69
CA ARG A 175 10.75 -9.63 8.53
C ARG A 175 9.83 -9.09 9.62
N GLU A 176 8.76 -9.82 9.96
CA GLU A 176 7.86 -9.48 11.07
C GLU A 176 8.57 -9.37 12.43
N THR A 177 9.66 -10.12 12.60
CA THR A 177 10.46 -10.15 13.83
C THR A 177 11.78 -9.39 13.72
N ALA A 178 11.97 -8.58 12.66
CA ALA A 178 13.26 -7.93 12.34
C ALA A 178 13.79 -7.02 13.47
N TYR A 179 12.90 -6.38 14.24
CA TYR A 179 13.30 -5.59 15.40
C TYR A 179 14.13 -6.42 16.40
N TYR A 180 13.81 -7.70 16.57
CA TYR A 180 14.45 -8.60 17.53
C TYR A 180 15.68 -9.33 16.96
N SER A 181 16.28 -8.84 15.88
CA SER A 181 17.43 -9.50 15.23
C SER A 181 18.76 -9.34 15.99
N GLU A 182 18.90 -8.30 16.81
CA GLU A 182 20.10 -8.08 17.62
C GLU A 182 20.16 -9.11 18.78
N GLU A 183 21.28 -9.85 18.84
CA GLU A 183 21.50 -10.98 19.75
C GLU A 183 21.73 -10.51 21.20
N ASP A 184 22.31 -9.32 21.37
CA ASP A 184 22.55 -8.69 22.66
C ASP A 184 21.28 -7.98 23.16
N ILE A 185 20.60 -8.61 24.13
CA ILE A 185 19.32 -8.11 24.66
C ILE A 185 19.47 -6.76 25.40
N TYR A 186 20.68 -6.36 25.79
CA TYR A 186 20.93 -5.05 26.42
C TYR A 186 20.89 -3.90 25.42
N GLN A 187 20.87 -4.20 24.11
CA GLN A 187 20.65 -3.22 23.05
C GLN A 187 19.20 -2.82 22.88
N TYR A 188 18.28 -3.35 23.69
CA TYR A 188 16.87 -2.98 23.66
C TYR A 188 16.55 -2.05 24.82
N GLN A 189 16.11 -0.84 24.50
CA GLN A 189 15.73 0.15 25.50
C GLN A 189 14.57 -0.35 26.38
N GLU A 190 13.65 -1.13 25.82
CA GLU A 190 12.54 -1.75 26.54
C GLU A 190 12.99 -2.76 27.60
N PHE A 191 14.09 -3.49 27.34
CA PHE A 191 14.64 -4.45 28.28
C PHE A 191 15.33 -3.76 29.46
N THR A 192 16.16 -2.75 29.16
CA THR A 192 16.97 -2.07 30.18
C THR A 192 16.20 -1.02 30.98
N LYS A 193 15.17 -0.41 30.39
CA LYS A 193 14.39 0.70 30.96
C LYS A 193 15.25 1.86 31.50
N GLY A 194 16.46 2.02 30.97
CA GLY A 194 17.40 3.06 31.40
C GLY A 194 16.94 4.47 31.01
N ASN A 195 17.52 5.50 31.61
CA ASN A 195 17.24 6.88 31.19
C ASN A 195 17.74 7.13 29.76
N THR A 196 16.95 7.84 28.95
CA THR A 196 17.34 8.20 27.59
C THR A 196 16.87 9.61 27.22
N HIS A 197 17.47 10.14 26.15
CA HIS A 197 17.06 11.37 25.48
C HIS A 197 16.43 11.09 24.10
N TRP A 198 16.23 9.83 23.73
CA TRP A 198 15.71 9.44 22.41
C TRP A 198 14.33 8.80 22.52
N PHE A 199 13.44 9.17 21.61
CA PHE A 199 12.04 8.73 21.60
C PHE A 199 11.55 8.58 20.17
N ARG A 200 10.70 7.58 19.88
CA ARG A 200 10.13 7.42 18.53
C ARG A 200 8.91 8.33 18.30
N LYS A 201 8.26 8.79 19.37
CA LYS A 201 7.13 9.71 19.28
C LYS A 201 7.22 10.84 20.29
N VAL A 202 6.73 12.00 19.87
CA VAL A 202 6.57 13.19 20.69
C VAL A 202 5.21 13.81 20.41
N TYR A 203 4.65 14.51 21.40
CA TYR A 203 3.38 15.22 21.27
C TYR A 203 3.37 16.46 22.17
N VAL A 204 2.98 17.62 21.65
CA VAL A 204 2.82 18.84 22.45
C VAL A 204 1.35 19.00 22.81
N THR A 205 1.06 19.04 24.11
CA THR A 205 -0.31 19.25 24.61
C THR A 205 -0.77 20.68 24.37
N LEU A 206 -2.09 20.93 24.40
CA LEU A 206 -2.65 22.29 24.31
C LEU A 206 -2.25 23.19 25.50
N GLN A 207 -1.73 22.59 26.57
CA GLN A 207 -1.16 23.26 27.73
C GLN A 207 0.36 23.48 27.62
N GLY A 208 0.98 23.16 26.47
CA GLY A 208 2.38 23.45 26.20
C GLY A 208 3.39 22.44 26.78
N GLU A 209 2.92 21.27 27.22
CA GLU A 209 3.77 20.18 27.72
C GLU A 209 4.22 19.26 26.58
N LEU A 210 5.51 18.91 26.57
CA LEU A 210 6.04 17.90 25.64
C LEU A 210 5.94 16.50 26.26
N LEU A 211 5.05 15.68 25.71
CA LEU A 211 4.96 14.25 25.97
C LEU A 211 5.90 13.49 25.03
N THR A 212 6.45 12.37 25.51
CA THR A 212 7.38 11.51 24.78
C THR A 212 6.99 10.05 24.99
N SER A 213 7.03 9.22 23.94
CA SER A 213 6.75 7.78 24.02
C SER A 213 7.69 6.97 23.14
N TYR A 214 7.72 5.65 23.39
CA TYR A 214 8.63 4.71 22.74
C TYR A 214 10.10 5.12 22.90
N PRO A 215 10.65 5.05 24.13
CA PRO A 215 12.03 5.43 24.39
C PRO A 215 12.99 4.54 23.59
N GLU A 216 14.11 5.12 23.16
CA GLU A 216 15.14 4.44 22.38
C GLU A 216 16.54 4.70 22.96
N ASN A 217 17.52 3.84 22.69
CA ASN A 217 18.90 4.06 23.12
C ASN A 217 19.77 4.77 22.05
N ASN A 218 20.99 5.16 22.43
CA ASN A 218 21.92 5.83 21.52
C ASN A 218 22.29 4.97 20.30
N LYS A 219 22.50 3.66 20.47
CA LYS A 219 22.94 2.76 19.39
C LYS A 219 21.89 2.67 18.28
N ASN A 220 20.62 2.54 18.66
CA ASN A 220 19.50 2.36 17.74
C ASN A 220 18.89 3.67 17.23
N SER A 221 19.30 4.82 17.80
CA SER A 221 18.86 6.15 17.36
C SER A 221 19.26 6.50 15.92
N ILE A 222 20.17 5.74 15.31
CA ILE A 222 20.58 5.93 13.92
C ILE A 222 19.64 5.28 12.91
N TYR A 223 18.68 4.45 13.34
CA TYR A 223 17.79 3.72 12.45
C TYR A 223 16.37 4.27 12.50
N GLY A 224 15.78 4.55 11.34
CA GLY A 224 14.40 5.00 11.23
C GLY A 224 14.15 6.40 11.77
N GLU A 225 12.92 6.67 12.17
CA GLU A 225 12.47 7.97 12.66
C GLU A 225 12.64 8.06 14.18
N VAL A 226 13.34 9.09 14.67
CA VAL A 226 13.57 9.28 16.10
C VAL A 226 13.71 10.76 16.46
N TYR A 227 13.33 11.10 17.68
CA TYR A 227 13.48 12.42 18.28
C TYR A 227 14.51 12.38 19.38
N LYS A 228 15.46 13.31 19.35
CA LYS A 228 16.31 13.63 20.49
C LYS A 228 15.70 14.78 21.27
N VAL A 229 15.45 14.58 22.55
CA VAL A 229 14.86 15.57 23.45
C VAL A 229 15.88 15.97 24.51
N LYS A 230 16.26 17.24 24.53
CA LYS A 230 17.13 17.83 25.55
C LYS A 230 16.35 18.89 26.32
N LYS A 231 16.15 18.67 27.62
CA LYS A 231 15.49 19.62 28.51
C LYS A 231 16.53 20.45 29.25
N SER A 232 16.32 21.76 29.30
CA SER A 232 17.06 22.74 30.11
C SER A 232 16.07 23.48 31.01
N LYS A 233 16.56 24.37 31.87
CA LYS A 233 15.71 25.12 32.82
C LYS A 233 14.56 25.87 32.13
N ASP A 234 14.86 26.54 31.01
CA ASP A 234 13.93 27.47 30.36
C ASP A 234 13.60 27.06 28.90
N SER A 235 14.08 25.91 28.44
CA SER A 235 13.89 25.45 27.06
C SER A 235 13.94 23.93 26.88
N ILE A 236 13.26 23.44 25.84
CA ILE A 236 13.36 22.07 25.36
C ILE A 236 13.78 22.10 23.90
N VAL A 237 14.87 21.41 23.56
CA VAL A 237 15.30 21.22 22.18
C VAL A 237 14.86 19.83 21.74
N VAL A 238 14.05 19.77 20.70
CA VAL A 238 13.64 18.54 20.03
C VAL A 238 14.28 18.51 18.65
N SER A 239 15.10 17.50 18.38
CA SER A 239 15.73 17.29 17.08
C SER A 239 15.20 16.01 16.46
N PHE A 240 14.64 16.09 15.25
CA PHE A 240 14.13 14.96 14.49
C PHE A 240 15.21 14.42 13.55
N TYR A 241 15.38 13.10 13.56
CA TYR A 241 16.30 12.38 12.71
C TYR A 241 15.56 11.31 11.94
N LYS A 242 15.96 11.11 10.70
CA LYS A 242 15.61 9.94 9.90
C LYS A 242 16.90 9.26 9.46
N ASN A 243 17.08 7.99 9.83
CA ASN A 243 18.27 7.20 9.51
C ASN A 243 19.58 7.91 9.92
N GLY A 244 19.59 8.47 11.14
CA GLY A 244 20.75 9.15 11.73
C GLY A 244 21.04 10.55 11.19
N LYS A 245 20.25 11.04 10.22
CA LYS A 245 20.42 12.38 9.61
C LYS A 245 19.30 13.32 10.05
N PRO A 246 19.63 14.55 10.51
CA PRO A 246 18.63 15.60 10.68
C PRO A 246 17.91 15.83 9.36
N THR A 247 16.58 15.67 9.36
CA THR A 247 15.78 15.72 8.13
C THR A 247 14.46 16.44 8.42
N THR A 248 13.87 17.07 7.41
CA THR A 248 12.51 17.61 7.54
C THR A 248 11.50 16.47 7.64
N GLY A 249 10.61 16.54 8.63
CA GLY A 249 9.50 15.60 8.79
C GLY A 249 9.11 15.46 10.25
N GLY A 250 8.41 14.37 10.56
CA GLY A 250 7.96 14.06 11.91
C GLY A 250 6.90 15.03 12.42
N TYR A 251 6.62 14.99 13.73
CA TYR A 251 5.54 15.72 14.38
C TYR A 251 5.60 17.24 14.16
N PHE A 252 6.81 17.80 14.08
CA PHE A 252 7.01 19.25 13.89
C PHE A 252 7.22 19.64 12.42
N GLU A 253 7.28 18.68 11.49
CA GLU A 253 7.63 18.90 10.08
C GLU A 253 8.90 19.75 9.92
N SER A 254 9.88 19.54 10.80
CA SER A 254 11.10 20.36 10.93
C SER A 254 12.24 19.54 11.57
N PRO A 255 13.49 19.66 11.08
CA PRO A 255 14.64 18.98 11.67
C PRO A 255 14.86 19.33 13.14
N ILE A 256 14.67 20.59 13.51
CA ILE A 256 14.83 21.07 14.88
C ILE A 256 13.61 21.90 15.27
N CYS A 257 13.10 21.66 16.48
CA CYS A 257 12.13 22.48 17.17
C CYS A 257 12.68 22.87 18.54
N ILE A 258 12.79 24.18 18.79
CA ILE A 258 13.17 24.70 20.11
C ILE A 258 11.92 25.28 20.77
N MET A 259 11.52 24.69 21.89
CA MET A 259 10.46 25.20 22.76
C MET A 259 11.11 26.06 23.84
N THR A 260 10.77 27.34 23.91
CA THR A 260 11.22 28.24 24.99
C THR A 260 10.03 28.70 25.81
N TYR A 261 10.27 28.98 27.09
CA TYR A 261 9.23 29.41 28.02
C TYR A 261 9.53 30.81 28.58
N PRO A 262 9.30 31.90 27.80
CA PRO A 262 9.59 33.26 28.25
C PRO A 262 8.90 33.67 29.57
N SER A 263 7.78 33.02 29.89
CA SER A 263 7.14 33.07 31.21
C SER A 263 6.28 31.81 31.40
N GLU A 264 5.74 31.58 32.59
CA GLU A 264 4.81 30.47 32.87
C GLU A 264 3.57 30.45 31.97
N LYS A 265 3.25 31.58 31.32
CA LYS A 265 2.08 31.78 30.46
C LYS A 265 2.42 31.95 28.98
N VAL A 266 3.67 31.72 28.58
CA VAL A 266 4.10 31.88 27.19
C VAL A 266 5.03 30.74 26.79
N LEU A 267 4.71 30.10 25.67
CA LEU A 267 5.55 29.12 24.97
C LEU A 267 5.85 29.69 23.58
N GLU A 268 7.13 29.75 23.20
CA GLU A 268 7.52 29.95 21.79
C GLU A 268 8.11 28.65 21.24
N GLN A 269 7.62 28.23 20.07
CA GLN A 269 8.19 27.14 19.29
C GLN A 269 8.94 27.76 18.12
N HIS A 270 10.22 27.43 17.98
CA HIS A 270 11.09 27.89 16.90
C HIS A 270 11.46 26.70 16.02
N PHE A 271 11.13 26.79 14.73
CA PHE A 271 11.36 25.74 13.75
C PHE A 271 12.60 26.08 12.94
N LEU A 272 13.60 25.20 13.00
CA LEU A 272 14.90 25.40 12.39
C LEU A 272 15.24 24.22 11.49
N ASP A 273 15.98 24.50 10.42
CA ASP A 273 16.58 23.49 9.56
C ASP A 273 17.77 22.80 10.27
N ALA A 274 18.44 21.90 9.55
CA ALA A 274 19.57 21.15 10.08
C ALA A 274 20.79 22.03 10.43
N ASP A 275 20.92 23.19 9.78
CA ASP A 275 22.01 24.16 9.98
C ASP A 275 21.68 25.19 11.07
N GLY A 276 20.47 25.14 11.63
CA GLY A 276 20.00 26.03 12.68
C GLY A 276 19.45 27.36 12.16
N ALA A 277 19.21 27.49 10.85
CA ALA A 277 18.49 28.63 10.29
C ALA A 277 16.98 28.43 10.38
N TYR A 278 16.23 29.53 10.44
CA TYR A 278 14.77 29.47 10.50
C TYR A 278 14.19 28.81 9.25
N TYR A 279 13.30 27.85 9.49
CA TYR A 279 12.72 27.00 8.46
C TYR A 279 11.26 27.38 8.23
N LEU A 280 10.96 27.87 7.02
CA LEU A 280 9.59 28.06 6.54
C LEU A 280 9.22 26.89 5.63
N SER A 281 8.34 26.01 6.10
CA SER A 281 7.74 24.99 5.24
C SER A 281 6.35 25.41 4.79
N LYS A 282 5.79 24.69 3.81
CA LYS A 282 4.36 24.79 3.49
C LYS A 282 3.46 24.47 4.70
N ALA A 283 3.98 23.80 5.73
CA ALA A 283 3.24 23.24 6.86
C ALA A 283 3.42 23.99 8.21
N THR A 284 4.46 24.82 8.38
CA THR A 284 4.69 25.53 9.65
C THR A 284 5.28 26.93 9.46
N ALA A 285 4.95 27.85 10.38
CA ALA A 285 5.58 29.16 10.47
C ALA A 285 6.94 29.06 11.22
N PRO A 286 7.94 29.91 10.92
CA PRO A 286 9.24 29.86 11.59
C PRO A 286 9.17 29.96 13.11
N ILE A 287 8.22 30.75 13.62
CA ILE A 287 7.97 30.90 15.05
C ILE A 287 6.46 30.84 15.32
N ILE A 288 6.06 30.01 16.28
CA ILE A 288 4.71 29.98 16.83
C ILE A 288 4.78 30.39 18.30
N ARG A 289 4.07 31.46 18.68
CA ARG A 289 3.91 31.86 20.08
C ARG A 289 2.53 31.42 20.57
N ILE A 290 2.50 30.70 21.68
CA ILE A 290 1.30 30.28 22.39
C ILE A 290 1.27 31.00 23.74
N GLN A 291 0.18 31.71 24.03
CA GLN A 291 0.01 32.48 25.26
C GLN A 291 -1.26 32.06 25.99
N TRP A 292 -1.17 31.87 27.31
CA TRP A 292 -2.30 31.57 28.19
C TRP A 292 -2.67 32.80 29.03
N ASP A 293 -3.94 33.16 29.11
CA ASP A 293 -4.41 34.20 30.03
C ASP A 293 -4.70 33.65 31.45
N SER A 294 -5.15 34.50 32.38
CA SER A 294 -5.52 34.08 33.75
C SER A 294 -6.70 33.12 33.81
N ASN A 295 -7.54 33.08 32.76
CA ASN A 295 -8.69 32.18 32.66
C ASN A 295 -8.34 30.88 31.94
N GLY A 296 -7.08 30.72 31.50
CA GLY A 296 -6.60 29.56 30.75
C GLY A 296 -6.87 29.62 29.25
N ASN A 297 -7.44 30.73 28.74
CA ASN A 297 -7.65 30.90 27.30
C ASN A 297 -6.31 31.00 26.58
N ILE A 298 -6.25 30.47 25.37
CA ILE A 298 -5.03 30.37 24.57
C ILE A 298 -5.07 31.27 23.35
N THR A 299 -3.92 31.83 22.99
CA THR A 299 -3.71 32.58 21.74
C THR A 299 -2.45 32.08 21.06
N HIS A 300 -2.60 31.56 19.84
CA HIS A 300 -1.51 31.16 18.96
C HIS A 300 -1.28 32.29 17.94
N THR A 301 -0.05 32.75 17.80
CA THR A 301 0.34 33.78 16.81
C THR A 301 1.57 33.32 16.03
N TYR A 302 1.55 33.58 14.72
CA TYR A 302 2.58 33.12 13.78
C TYR A 302 3.52 34.27 13.40
N PHE A 303 4.82 34.01 13.40
CA PHE A 303 5.84 34.99 13.04
C PHE A 303 6.87 34.42 12.06
N ASN A 304 7.43 35.32 11.26
CA ASN A 304 8.63 35.06 10.48
C ASN A 304 9.90 35.08 11.36
N GLU A 305 11.04 34.81 10.76
CA GLU A 305 12.36 34.75 11.40
C GLU A 305 12.79 36.08 12.06
N LYS A 306 12.24 37.21 11.58
CA LYS A 306 12.49 38.55 12.12
C LYS A 306 11.47 38.98 13.16
N ARG A 307 10.63 38.05 13.64
CA ARG A 307 9.51 38.30 14.57
C ARG A 307 8.44 39.26 14.01
N GLY A 308 8.38 39.44 12.69
CA GLY A 308 7.25 40.06 12.02
C GLY A 308 6.08 39.08 11.95
N ARG A 309 4.87 39.54 12.28
CA ARG A 309 3.66 38.72 12.24
C ARG A 309 3.36 38.31 10.79
N ILE A 310 2.99 37.05 10.57
CA ILE A 310 2.65 36.51 9.24
C ILE A 310 1.38 35.66 9.29
N SER A 311 0.83 35.35 8.12
CA SER A 311 -0.23 34.35 8.00
C SER A 311 0.34 32.94 7.87
N HIS A 312 -0.36 31.97 8.45
CA HIS A 312 -0.18 30.56 8.16
C HIS A 312 -1.51 30.01 7.63
N LYS A 313 -1.54 29.59 6.35
CA LYS A 313 -2.78 29.20 5.64
C LYS A 313 -3.91 30.24 5.77
N GLY A 314 -3.57 31.52 5.68
CA GLY A 314 -4.51 32.64 5.83
C GLY A 314 -4.84 33.05 7.27
N VAL A 315 -4.43 32.27 8.28
CA VAL A 315 -4.65 32.56 9.70
C VAL A 315 -3.46 33.29 10.30
N PHE A 316 -3.69 34.45 10.91
CA PHE A 316 -2.67 35.21 11.65
C PHE A 316 -2.72 34.91 13.16
N THR A 317 -3.90 34.61 13.69
CA THR A 317 -4.09 34.28 15.10
C THR A 317 -5.17 33.20 15.26
N LYS A 318 -4.89 32.17 16.05
CA LYS A 318 -5.87 31.16 16.52
C LYS A 318 -6.11 31.38 18.01
N LYS A 319 -7.34 31.68 18.41
CA LYS A 319 -7.72 31.95 19.82
C LYS A 319 -8.61 30.83 20.34
N GLY A 320 -8.33 30.27 21.50
CA GLY A 320 -9.09 29.19 22.13
C GLY A 320 -9.62 29.59 23.50
N LYS A 321 -10.94 29.52 23.70
CA LYS A 321 -11.56 29.74 25.02
C LYS A 321 -11.56 28.46 25.82
N TRP A 322 -11.07 28.50 27.07
CA TRP A 322 -11.01 27.33 27.95
C TRP A 322 -12.33 27.13 28.70
N ASP A 323 -12.86 25.91 28.68
CA ASP A 323 -13.94 25.45 29.55
C ASP A 323 -13.39 24.39 30.52
N ALA A 324 -13.21 24.79 31.78
CA ALA A 324 -12.70 23.90 32.83
C ALA A 324 -13.65 22.75 33.18
N LYS A 325 -14.97 22.93 33.01
CA LYS A 325 -15.98 21.92 33.34
C LYS A 325 -15.99 20.80 32.30
N GLN A 326 -15.82 21.16 31.04
CA GLN A 326 -15.77 20.21 29.93
C GLN A 326 -14.35 19.73 29.61
N GLN A 327 -13.32 20.35 30.20
CA GLN A 327 -11.92 20.16 29.85
C GLN A 327 -11.68 20.33 28.34
N SER A 328 -12.15 21.46 27.80
CA SER A 328 -12.16 21.69 26.36
C SER A 328 -11.73 23.11 25.97
N TYR A 329 -11.27 23.25 24.73
CA TYR A 329 -10.98 24.53 24.11
C TYR A 329 -11.91 24.77 22.92
N TYR A 330 -12.57 25.93 22.90
CA TYR A 330 -13.37 26.39 21.77
C TYR A 330 -12.56 27.42 20.95
N PHE A 331 -12.05 27.00 19.80
CA PHE A 331 -11.15 27.77 18.96
C PHE A 331 -11.87 28.57 17.87
N SER A 332 -11.32 29.74 17.54
CA SER A 332 -11.66 30.58 16.39
C SER A 332 -10.39 31.11 15.71
N TYR A 333 -10.52 31.51 14.44
CA TYR A 333 -9.43 31.87 13.55
C TYR A 333 -9.58 33.30 13.03
N TYR A 334 -8.47 34.04 12.93
CA TYR A 334 -8.50 35.46 12.59
C TYR A 334 -7.45 35.81 11.53
N ASN A 335 -7.82 36.73 10.63
CA ASN A 335 -6.90 37.37 9.68
C ASN A 335 -6.07 38.48 10.36
N ASP A 336 -5.27 39.22 9.59
CA ASP A 336 -4.41 40.28 10.14
C ASP A 336 -5.21 41.44 10.75
N SER A 337 -6.34 41.77 10.12
CA SER A 337 -7.31 42.79 10.54
C SER A 337 -8.14 42.40 11.77
N GLU A 338 -7.84 41.25 12.39
CA GLU A 338 -8.60 40.65 13.50
C GLU A 338 -10.05 40.28 13.16
N GLU A 339 -10.37 40.14 11.87
CA GLU A 339 -11.67 39.63 11.44
C GLU A 339 -11.67 38.11 11.51
N GLN A 340 -12.78 37.55 11.97
CA GLN A 340 -12.93 36.10 12.04
C GLN A 340 -13.04 35.51 10.64
N ILE A 341 -12.30 34.44 10.39
CA ILE A 341 -12.28 33.71 9.12
C ILE A 341 -12.58 32.22 9.34
N THR A 342 -12.81 31.52 8.24
CA THR A 342 -12.84 30.06 8.22
C THR A 342 -11.43 29.49 8.15
N TYR A 343 -11.23 28.33 8.77
CA TYR A 343 -10.05 27.49 8.63
C TYR A 343 -10.52 26.04 8.49
N ASP A 344 -9.97 25.31 7.50
CA ASP A 344 -10.46 23.97 7.11
C ASP A 344 -12.00 23.92 6.96
N ASN A 345 -12.61 24.91 6.30
CA ASN A 345 -14.07 25.05 6.11
C ASN A 345 -14.92 25.30 7.38
N ALA A 346 -14.32 25.51 8.55
CA ALA A 346 -15.04 25.78 9.80
C ALA A 346 -14.71 27.15 10.41
N PHE A 347 -15.69 27.78 11.05
CA PHE A 347 -15.50 29.03 11.81
C PHE A 347 -15.00 28.77 13.23
N TYR A 348 -15.42 27.63 13.81
CA TYR A 348 -15.02 27.22 15.14
C TYR A 348 -14.62 25.75 15.19
N GLU A 349 -13.70 25.44 16.11
CA GLU A 349 -13.22 24.08 16.39
C GLU A 349 -13.25 23.86 17.91
N LEU A 350 -14.04 22.89 18.39
CA LEU A 350 -14.05 22.47 19.80
C LEU A 350 -13.12 21.27 19.97
N ARG A 351 -12.10 21.39 20.80
CA ARG A 351 -11.23 20.28 21.20
C ARG A 351 -11.50 19.86 22.63
N GLU A 352 -11.93 18.62 22.84
CA GLU A 352 -12.04 18.03 24.16
C GLU A 352 -10.77 17.24 24.50
N ILE A 353 -10.30 17.40 25.74
CA ILE A 353 -9.05 16.83 26.21
C ILE A 353 -9.34 15.60 27.07
N GLY A 354 -8.57 14.53 26.88
CA GLY A 354 -8.61 13.32 27.70
C GLY A 354 -7.81 13.46 29.00
N TYR A 355 -7.97 12.49 29.91
CA TYR A 355 -7.22 12.45 31.18
C TYR A 355 -5.69 12.43 30.99
N ASN A 356 -5.22 11.92 29.86
CA ASN A 356 -3.81 11.88 29.48
C ASN A 356 -3.32 13.17 28.78
N LYS A 357 -4.11 14.25 28.81
CA LYS A 357 -3.81 15.57 28.21
C LYS A 357 -3.75 15.59 26.67
N VAL A 358 -4.13 14.50 26.01
CA VAL A 358 -4.23 14.42 24.54
C VAL A 358 -5.64 14.81 24.10
N THR A 359 -5.79 15.39 22.92
CA THR A 359 -7.11 15.65 22.34
C THR A 359 -7.81 14.32 22.05
N LYS A 360 -8.94 14.07 22.70
CA LYS A 360 -9.77 12.88 22.48
C LYS A 360 -10.91 13.13 21.48
N ARG A 361 -11.27 14.39 21.25
CA ARG A 361 -12.35 14.74 20.34
C ARG A 361 -12.16 16.12 19.73
N ILE A 362 -12.50 16.26 18.45
CA ILE A 362 -12.51 17.52 17.70
C ILE A 362 -13.88 17.65 17.05
N SER A 363 -14.54 18.80 17.20
CA SER A 363 -15.84 19.08 16.56
C SER A 363 -15.80 20.43 15.84
N TYR A 364 -16.39 20.52 14.65
CA TYR A 364 -16.35 21.72 13.79
C TYR A 364 -17.70 22.41 13.70
N PHE A 365 -17.71 23.75 13.71
CA PHE A 365 -18.93 24.56 13.66
C PHE A 365 -18.84 25.72 12.67
N ASP A 366 -19.99 26.10 12.09
CA ASP A 366 -20.16 27.27 11.25
C ASP A 366 -20.22 28.58 12.06
N ASN A 367 -20.41 29.73 11.40
CA ASN A 367 -20.46 31.04 12.06
C ASN A 367 -21.65 31.22 13.02
N GLU A 368 -22.71 30.41 12.88
CA GLU A 368 -23.88 30.38 13.76
C GLU A 368 -23.70 29.40 14.93
N GLY A 369 -22.57 28.70 14.99
CA GLY A 369 -22.28 27.70 16.02
C GLY A 369 -22.97 26.36 15.78
N LYS A 370 -23.48 26.09 14.57
CA LYS A 370 -24.07 24.79 14.19
C LYS A 370 -22.98 23.84 13.67
N PRO A 371 -23.10 22.52 13.89
CA PRO A 371 -22.14 21.56 13.36
C PRO A 371 -21.95 21.73 11.85
N THR A 372 -20.68 21.78 11.43
CA THR A 372 -20.29 21.87 10.02
C THR A 372 -19.20 20.85 9.72
N TYR A 373 -18.83 20.75 8.45
CA TYR A 373 -17.76 19.88 7.98
C TYR A 373 -16.42 20.60 7.93
N ASP A 374 -15.36 19.85 8.19
CA ASP A 374 -14.02 20.28 7.86
C ASP A 374 -13.71 20.09 6.34
N SER A 375 -12.45 20.27 5.96
CA SER A 375 -11.97 20.03 4.58
C SER A 375 -12.02 18.56 4.13
N ASN A 376 -12.09 17.60 5.07
CA ASN A 376 -12.22 16.17 4.80
C ASN A 376 -13.67 15.68 4.93
N PHE A 377 -14.63 16.60 5.08
CA PHE A 377 -16.05 16.30 5.24
C PHE A 377 -16.41 15.56 6.51
N ILE A 378 -15.61 15.75 7.56
CA ILE A 378 -15.86 15.23 8.90
C ILE A 378 -16.28 16.37 9.80
N SER A 379 -17.37 16.18 10.55
CA SER A 379 -17.82 17.16 11.54
C SER A 379 -17.23 16.89 12.92
N ILE A 380 -17.03 15.62 13.26
CA ILE A 380 -16.49 15.20 14.56
C ILE A 380 -15.47 14.09 14.37
N TYR A 381 -14.30 14.27 14.96
CA TYR A 381 -13.31 13.21 15.16
C TYR A 381 -13.31 12.80 16.63
N GLU A 382 -13.36 11.51 16.93
CA GLU A 382 -13.19 10.96 18.28
C GLU A 382 -12.05 9.95 18.28
N TYR A 383 -11.19 10.04 19.29
CA TYR A 383 -9.96 9.26 19.42
C TYR A 383 -9.91 8.56 20.78
N GLU A 384 -9.62 7.26 20.75
CA GLU A 384 -9.15 6.52 21.92
C GLU A 384 -7.63 6.38 21.79
N THR A 385 -6.91 6.54 22.90
CA THR A 385 -5.44 6.53 22.92
C THR A 385 -4.92 5.44 23.85
N ASP A 386 -3.76 4.88 23.53
CA ASP A 386 -3.08 3.89 24.36
C ASP A 386 -2.21 4.54 25.46
N ASN A 387 -1.51 3.71 26.22
CA ASN A 387 -0.60 4.15 27.28
C ASN A 387 0.63 4.92 26.76
N ASN A 388 0.89 4.88 25.45
CA ASN A 388 1.96 5.62 24.77
C ASN A 388 1.44 6.92 24.12
N PHE A 389 0.21 7.35 24.46
CA PHE A 389 -0.43 8.56 23.93
C PHE A 389 -0.68 8.52 22.42
N THR A 390 -0.70 7.33 21.84
CA THR A 390 -0.95 7.11 20.42
C THR A 390 -2.41 6.73 20.20
N ILE A 391 -3.00 7.15 19.09
CA ILE A 391 -4.39 6.82 18.74
C ILE A 391 -4.50 5.31 18.46
N SER A 392 -5.18 4.57 19.34
CA SER A 392 -5.50 3.15 19.15
C SER A 392 -6.82 2.95 18.40
N ARG A 393 -7.67 3.99 18.34
CA ARG A 393 -8.93 3.95 17.61
C ARG A 393 -9.39 5.34 17.22
N ALA A 394 -9.95 5.46 16.02
CA ALA A 394 -10.54 6.69 15.51
C ALA A 394 -11.96 6.46 15.01
N LYS A 395 -12.88 7.37 15.38
CA LYS A 395 -14.26 7.43 14.91
C LYS A 395 -14.53 8.79 14.29
N TYR A 396 -15.30 8.80 13.22
CA TYR A 396 -15.58 9.98 12.43
C TYR A 396 -17.09 10.13 12.28
N TYR A 397 -17.61 11.34 12.49
CA TYR A 397 -19.05 11.61 12.42
C TYR A 397 -19.37 12.80 11.52
N ASP A 398 -20.56 12.74 10.92
CA ASP A 398 -21.16 13.83 10.16
C ASP A 398 -21.78 14.92 11.05
N LYS A 399 -22.32 15.98 10.44
CA LYS A 399 -22.92 17.11 11.16
C LYS A 399 -24.22 16.73 11.89
N GLU A 400 -24.86 15.64 11.49
CA GLU A 400 -26.01 15.04 12.17
C GLU A 400 -25.58 14.13 13.35
N GLY A 401 -24.28 13.93 13.55
CA GLY A 401 -23.72 13.09 14.60
C GLY A 401 -23.77 11.58 14.30
N LYS A 402 -24.00 11.18 13.05
CA LYS A 402 -23.93 9.79 12.59
C LYS A 402 -22.51 9.49 12.10
N LEU A 403 -22.10 8.23 12.10
CA LEU A 403 -20.77 7.87 11.58
C LEU A 403 -20.66 8.29 10.11
N ALA A 404 -19.63 9.06 9.81
CA ALA A 404 -19.32 9.49 8.45
C ALA A 404 -18.69 8.33 7.68
N VAL A 405 -19.13 8.12 6.44
CA VAL A 405 -18.39 7.31 5.47
C VAL A 405 -17.66 8.29 4.57
N PHE A 406 -16.35 8.22 4.57
CA PHE A 406 -15.50 9.05 3.72
C PHE A 406 -14.50 8.17 2.98
N LYS A 407 -13.78 8.80 2.06
CA LYS A 407 -12.97 8.19 0.99
C LYS A 407 -12.03 7.06 1.42
N ASP A 408 -11.58 7.01 2.69
CA ASP A 408 -10.52 6.10 3.13
C ASP A 408 -10.87 5.23 4.38
N GLY A 409 -12.13 5.17 4.84
CA GLY A 409 -12.55 4.17 5.84
C GLY A 409 -13.59 4.56 6.89
N TYR A 410 -13.88 3.60 7.78
CA TYR A 410 -14.90 3.64 8.85
C TYR A 410 -14.27 3.92 10.24
N HIS A 411 -14.94 3.52 11.33
CA HIS A 411 -14.30 3.40 12.64
C HIS A 411 -13.07 2.50 12.50
N THR A 412 -11.91 3.05 12.82
CA THR A 412 -10.61 2.44 12.53
C THR A 412 -9.93 2.07 13.84
N VAL A 413 -9.38 0.86 13.92
CA VAL A 413 -8.57 0.38 15.05
C VAL A 413 -7.14 0.20 14.57
N TYR A 414 -6.20 0.70 15.36
CA TYR A 414 -4.77 0.66 15.08
C TYR A 414 -4.05 -0.19 16.12
N GLU A 415 -3.15 -1.06 15.67
CA GLU A 415 -2.20 -1.76 16.53
C GLU A 415 -0.78 -1.33 16.16
N TYR A 416 0.09 -1.19 17.17
CA TYR A 416 1.45 -0.68 16.99
C TYR A 416 2.49 -1.70 17.46
N ASN A 417 3.63 -1.73 16.79
CA ASN A 417 4.81 -2.44 17.28
C ASN A 417 5.53 -1.68 18.40
N GLU A 418 6.61 -2.27 18.88
CA GLU A 418 7.44 -1.80 19.99
C GLU A 418 8.20 -0.50 19.68
N ARG A 419 8.20 -0.07 18.41
CA ARG A 419 8.78 1.19 17.93
C ARG A 419 7.70 2.24 17.61
N GLY A 420 6.42 1.92 17.82
CA GLY A 420 5.30 2.82 17.58
C GLY A 420 4.86 2.93 16.12
N LYS A 421 5.25 1.99 15.26
CA LYS A 421 4.78 1.85 13.87
C LYS A 421 3.51 1.01 13.81
N ILE A 422 2.58 1.37 12.92
CA ILE A 422 1.30 0.67 12.76
C ILE A 422 1.55 -0.71 12.16
N VAL A 423 1.25 -1.79 12.87
CA VAL A 423 1.32 -3.18 12.37
C VAL A 423 -0.03 -3.74 11.95
N SER A 424 -1.12 -3.06 12.31
CA SER A 424 -2.45 -3.43 11.90
C SER A 424 -3.38 -2.23 11.83
N VAL A 425 -4.22 -2.21 10.81
CA VAL A 425 -5.36 -1.30 10.65
C VAL A 425 -6.59 -2.17 10.39
N SER A 426 -7.67 -2.01 11.17
CA SER A 426 -8.94 -2.71 10.93
C SER A 426 -10.16 -1.80 11.02
N TYR A 427 -11.17 -2.09 10.22
CA TYR A 427 -12.38 -1.27 10.09
C TYR A 427 -13.60 -1.94 10.72
N HIS A 428 -14.33 -1.19 11.54
CA HIS A 428 -15.50 -1.70 12.24
C HIS A 428 -16.71 -0.80 12.01
N ASP A 429 -17.89 -1.40 12.10
CA ASP A 429 -19.14 -0.66 12.09
C ASP A 429 -19.50 -0.14 13.50
N ARG A 430 -20.67 0.49 13.64
CA ARG A 430 -21.18 1.03 14.92
C ARG A 430 -21.37 0.00 16.03
N ARG A 431 -21.50 -1.28 15.70
CA ARG A 431 -21.67 -2.40 16.65
C ARG A 431 -20.32 -3.02 17.02
N GLY A 432 -19.26 -2.63 16.33
CA GLY A 432 -17.94 -3.26 16.43
C GLY A 432 -17.77 -4.45 15.46
N ASP A 433 -18.76 -4.71 14.60
CA ASP A 433 -18.70 -5.78 13.61
C ASP A 433 -17.71 -5.39 12.49
N ASN A 434 -17.06 -6.38 11.90
CA ASN A 434 -16.09 -6.15 10.82
C ASN A 434 -16.80 -5.59 9.58
N ILE A 435 -16.28 -4.50 9.03
CA ILE A 435 -16.71 -3.95 7.75
C ILE A 435 -15.50 -3.82 6.83
N ALA A 436 -15.73 -3.91 5.53
CA ALA A 436 -14.72 -3.65 4.52
C ALA A 436 -14.62 -2.15 4.22
N ASP A 437 -13.42 -1.67 3.94
CA ASP A 437 -13.14 -0.37 3.34
C ASP A 437 -13.61 -0.31 1.87
N ILE A 438 -13.23 0.75 1.16
CA ILE A 438 -13.57 0.94 -0.25
C ILE A 438 -12.96 -0.11 -1.19
N ASN A 439 -11.89 -0.81 -0.78
CA ASN A 439 -11.20 -1.82 -1.58
C ASN A 439 -11.67 -3.24 -1.26
N GLY A 440 -12.74 -3.38 -0.47
CA GLY A 440 -13.25 -4.67 -0.02
C GLY A 440 -12.48 -5.30 1.14
N ILE A 441 -11.63 -4.54 1.85
CA ILE A 441 -10.72 -5.04 2.87
C ILE A 441 -11.13 -4.58 4.27
N HIS A 442 -11.22 -5.54 5.20
CA HIS A 442 -11.48 -5.23 6.60
C HIS A 442 -10.21 -4.94 7.40
N LYS A 443 -9.12 -5.64 7.10
CA LYS A 443 -7.88 -5.54 7.89
C LYS A 443 -6.65 -5.53 6.99
N TYR A 444 -5.75 -4.60 7.26
CA TYR A 444 -4.39 -4.59 6.74
C TYR A 444 -3.41 -4.90 7.87
N THR A 445 -2.36 -5.67 7.58
CA THR A 445 -1.23 -5.87 8.51
C THR A 445 0.09 -5.52 7.87
N TYR A 446 1.02 -4.98 8.64
CA TYR A 446 2.28 -4.44 8.14
C TYR A 446 3.49 -4.97 8.91
N ALA A 447 4.61 -5.14 8.20
CA ALA A 447 5.92 -5.37 8.81
C ALA A 447 6.92 -4.30 8.34
N TYR A 448 7.97 -4.07 9.13
CA TYR A 448 8.96 -3.04 8.87
C TYR A 448 10.38 -3.56 9.11
N ASP A 449 11.34 -3.02 8.37
CA ASP A 449 12.75 -3.19 8.67
C ASP A 449 13.19 -2.30 9.85
N ILE A 450 14.47 -2.38 10.22
CA ILE A 450 15.03 -1.60 11.34
C ILE A 450 15.04 -0.08 11.06
N TYR A 451 14.99 0.32 9.78
CA TYR A 451 14.97 1.71 9.31
C TYR A 451 13.52 2.25 9.18
N ASP A 452 12.53 1.52 9.72
CA ASP A 452 11.10 1.83 9.65
C ASP A 452 10.51 1.86 8.23
N ASN A 453 11.18 1.25 7.25
CA ASN A 453 10.61 1.05 5.91
C ASN A 453 9.62 -0.11 5.93
N GLU A 454 8.44 0.05 5.33
CA GLU A 454 7.42 -1.01 5.23
C GLU A 454 7.91 -2.13 4.30
N THR A 455 8.07 -3.34 4.84
CA THR A 455 8.55 -4.50 4.08
C THR A 455 7.45 -5.43 3.62
N ASP A 456 6.33 -5.46 4.33
CA ASP A 456 5.20 -6.34 4.04
C ASP A 456 3.90 -5.62 4.30
N MET A 457 2.90 -5.85 3.44
CA MET A 457 1.51 -5.50 3.66
C MET A 457 0.62 -6.67 3.26
N ARG A 458 -0.30 -7.10 4.15
CA ARG A 458 -1.26 -8.19 3.90
C ARG A 458 -2.70 -7.74 4.14
N LYS A 459 -3.64 -8.30 3.37
CA LYS A 459 -5.06 -7.90 3.36
C LYS A 459 -6.01 -9.02 3.75
N PHE A 460 -7.00 -8.70 4.58
CA PHE A 460 -7.97 -9.67 5.05
C PHE A 460 -9.40 -9.13 4.92
N ASN A 461 -10.31 -9.98 4.45
CA ASN A 461 -11.72 -9.64 4.30
C ASN A 461 -12.46 -9.59 5.66
N THR A 462 -13.76 -9.32 5.61
CA THR A 462 -14.63 -9.23 6.80
C THR A 462 -14.67 -10.52 7.64
N ARG A 463 -14.32 -11.67 7.07
CA ARG A 463 -14.18 -12.97 7.75
C ARG A 463 -12.77 -13.25 8.27
N LYS A 464 -11.84 -12.31 8.11
CA LYS A 464 -10.42 -12.40 8.47
C LYS A 464 -9.64 -13.44 7.65
N LEU A 465 -10.15 -13.81 6.47
CA LEU A 465 -9.45 -14.65 5.52
C LEU A 465 -8.62 -13.78 4.58
N ALA A 466 -7.51 -14.34 4.06
CA ALA A 466 -6.69 -13.69 3.06
C ALA A 466 -7.56 -13.30 1.85
N SER A 467 -7.46 -12.05 1.42
CA SER A 467 -8.26 -11.54 0.32
C SER A 467 -7.42 -10.69 -0.62
N ASN A 468 -7.73 -10.75 -1.90
CA ASN A 468 -7.04 -9.99 -2.94
C ASN A 468 -7.47 -8.51 -2.99
N GLY A 469 -8.65 -8.17 -2.46
CA GLY A 469 -9.22 -6.82 -2.63
C GLY A 469 -9.58 -6.52 -4.10
N GLU A 470 -10.02 -5.29 -4.36
CA GLU A 470 -10.26 -4.78 -5.72
C GLU A 470 -8.98 -4.66 -6.56
N ASP A 471 -7.81 -4.52 -5.92
CA ASP A 471 -6.50 -4.39 -6.58
C ASP A 471 -5.79 -5.73 -6.81
N GLU A 472 -6.51 -6.85 -6.61
CA GLU A 472 -6.16 -8.21 -7.03
C GLU A 472 -4.89 -8.83 -6.42
N TYR A 473 -4.46 -8.43 -5.22
CA TYR A 473 -3.39 -9.13 -4.49
C TYR A 473 -3.60 -9.10 -2.98
N HIS A 474 -3.19 -10.18 -2.32
CA HIS A 474 -3.26 -10.30 -0.87
C HIS A 474 -2.06 -9.69 -0.15
N HIS A 475 -0.85 -9.92 -0.68
CA HIS A 475 0.40 -9.61 0.01
C HIS A 475 1.35 -8.83 -0.90
N ALA A 476 1.84 -7.68 -0.45
CA ALA A 476 2.93 -6.94 -1.10
C ALA A 476 4.20 -7.05 -0.25
N VAL A 477 5.35 -7.22 -0.92
CA VAL A 477 6.68 -7.27 -0.31
C VAL A 477 7.59 -6.24 -0.95
N ASN A 478 8.23 -5.42 -0.14
CA ASN A 478 9.29 -4.48 -0.56
C ASN A 478 10.53 -4.68 0.31
N LEU A 479 11.71 -4.83 -0.29
CA LEU A 479 12.97 -4.88 0.44
C LEU A 479 13.81 -3.69 0.07
N TYR A 480 14.59 -3.17 1.02
CA TYR A 480 15.37 -1.94 0.85
C TYR A 480 16.85 -2.20 1.12
N ASP A 481 17.71 -1.39 0.50
CA ASP A 481 19.10 -1.27 0.94
C ASP A 481 19.23 -0.30 2.13
N SER A 482 20.44 -0.19 2.69
CA SER A 482 20.75 0.70 3.82
C SER A 482 20.51 2.20 3.55
N LEU A 483 20.32 2.60 2.28
CA LEU A 483 19.99 3.98 1.91
C LEU A 483 18.47 4.19 1.77
N GLY A 484 17.66 3.15 2.01
CA GLY A 484 16.20 3.18 1.87
C GLY A 484 15.73 3.06 0.41
N ARG A 485 16.59 2.59 -0.50
CA ARG A 485 16.20 2.37 -1.91
C ARG A 485 15.67 0.95 -2.09
N ILE A 486 14.57 0.80 -2.81
CA ILE A 486 13.95 -0.52 -3.08
C ILE A 486 14.95 -1.40 -3.84
N ARG A 487 15.21 -2.60 -3.33
CA ARG A 487 16.03 -3.67 -3.93
C ARG A 487 15.18 -4.79 -4.52
N PHE A 488 13.98 -4.99 -4.01
CA PHE A 488 13.05 -6.02 -4.43
C PHE A 488 11.62 -5.53 -4.20
N ALA A 489 10.72 -5.75 -5.15
CA ALA A 489 9.29 -5.49 -5.00
C ALA A 489 8.49 -6.62 -5.65
N ALA A 490 7.51 -7.18 -4.95
CA ALA A 490 6.62 -8.22 -5.49
C ALA A 490 5.24 -8.16 -4.84
N LYS A 491 4.23 -8.64 -5.57
CA LYS A 491 2.86 -8.80 -5.09
C LYS A 491 2.45 -10.26 -5.22
N TYR A 492 1.64 -10.75 -4.30
CA TYR A 492 1.23 -12.15 -4.24
C TYR A 492 -0.26 -12.27 -3.95
N HIS A 493 -0.89 -13.26 -4.57
CA HIS A 493 -2.17 -13.81 -4.13
C HIS A 493 -1.97 -14.56 -2.80
N PRO A 494 -3.06 -15.03 -2.13
CA PRO A 494 -2.92 -15.94 -0.99
C PRO A 494 -2.03 -17.14 -1.33
N ASP A 495 -1.43 -17.74 -0.31
CA ASP A 495 -0.44 -18.83 -0.42
C ASP A 495 0.86 -18.49 -1.19
N TYR A 496 1.28 -17.22 -1.18
CA TYR A 496 2.55 -16.77 -1.79
C TYR A 496 2.67 -17.05 -3.30
N ILE A 497 1.54 -17.09 -4.00
CA ILE A 497 1.52 -17.18 -5.45
C ILE A 497 1.83 -15.81 -6.04
N LEU A 498 2.93 -15.68 -6.80
CA LEU A 498 3.39 -14.43 -7.37
C LEU A 498 2.35 -13.88 -8.35
N LYS A 499 1.91 -12.64 -8.15
CA LYS A 499 1.03 -11.95 -9.10
C LYS A 499 1.87 -11.32 -10.20
N PHE A 500 1.53 -11.63 -11.44
CA PHE A 500 2.02 -10.91 -12.61
C PHE A 500 1.08 -9.75 -12.98
N SER A 501 1.64 -8.69 -13.54
CA SER A 501 0.86 -7.66 -14.24
C SER A 501 0.31 -8.19 -15.56
N GLU A 502 -0.61 -7.44 -16.19
CA GLU A 502 -1.10 -7.73 -17.55
C GLU A 502 0.04 -7.82 -18.58
N GLU A 503 1.11 -7.03 -18.38
CA GLU A 503 2.32 -7.05 -19.19
C GLU A 503 3.26 -8.22 -18.85
N LYS A 504 2.89 -9.14 -17.96
CA LYS A 504 3.77 -10.20 -17.42
C LYS A 504 5.01 -9.67 -16.69
N GLU A 505 4.85 -8.64 -15.88
CA GLU A 505 5.85 -8.26 -14.87
C GLU A 505 5.52 -8.92 -13.54
N GLY A 506 6.43 -9.75 -13.02
CA GLY A 506 6.31 -10.46 -11.76
C GLY A 506 7.01 -9.71 -10.62
N ALA A 507 8.10 -10.27 -10.10
CA ALA A 507 8.94 -9.62 -9.10
C ALA A 507 9.94 -8.65 -9.78
N LEU A 508 10.12 -7.46 -9.21
CA LEU A 508 11.05 -6.47 -9.70
C LEU A 508 12.29 -6.40 -8.80
N VAL A 509 13.46 -6.67 -9.36
CA VAL A 509 14.74 -6.61 -8.65
C VAL A 509 15.57 -5.43 -9.12
N TYR A 510 16.00 -4.61 -8.16
CA TYR A 510 16.71 -3.37 -8.42
C TYR A 510 18.19 -3.50 -8.05
N GLU A 511 19.07 -3.21 -9.00
CA GLU A 511 20.51 -3.15 -8.81
C GLU A 511 21.01 -1.72 -9.06
N TYR A 512 21.53 -1.08 -8.01
CA TYR A 512 22.10 0.26 -8.07
C TYR A 512 23.61 0.18 -8.28
N LEU A 513 24.08 0.61 -9.45
CA LEU A 513 25.49 0.70 -9.77
C LEU A 513 25.98 2.11 -9.46
N GLY A 514 26.40 2.29 -8.21
CA GLY A 514 26.68 3.59 -7.63
C GLY A 514 25.42 4.47 -7.61
N ASP A 515 25.59 5.70 -8.05
CA ASP A 515 24.62 6.78 -7.90
C ASP A 515 23.95 7.23 -9.21
N SER A 516 24.37 6.62 -10.32
CA SER A 516 24.06 7.08 -11.68
C SER A 516 23.43 6.02 -12.57
N ILE A 517 23.36 4.76 -12.15
CA ILE A 517 22.78 3.67 -12.95
C ILE A 517 21.88 2.81 -12.06
N ILE A 518 20.68 2.51 -12.56
CA ILE A 518 19.72 1.59 -11.97
C ILE A 518 19.41 0.51 -13.01
N LYS A 519 19.54 -0.76 -12.64
CA LYS A 519 19.03 -1.90 -13.40
C LYS A 519 17.79 -2.43 -12.68
N ILE A 520 16.72 -2.68 -13.42
CA ILE A 520 15.45 -3.22 -12.92
C ILE A 520 15.18 -4.49 -13.70
N LYS A 521 15.18 -5.63 -13.03
CA LYS A 521 14.98 -6.96 -13.63
C LYS A 521 13.58 -7.47 -13.31
N ASN A 522 12.95 -8.10 -14.29
CA ASN A 522 11.71 -8.85 -14.13
C ASN A 522 12.06 -10.32 -13.83
N GLU A 523 11.69 -10.79 -12.64
CA GLU A 523 11.96 -12.15 -12.18
C GLU A 523 10.65 -12.89 -11.87
N ASP A 524 10.67 -14.20 -12.10
CA ASP A 524 9.57 -15.09 -11.72
C ASP A 524 9.64 -15.47 -10.22
N VAL A 525 8.74 -16.34 -9.76
CA VAL A 525 8.67 -16.73 -8.35
C VAL A 525 9.93 -17.43 -7.87
N PHE A 526 10.74 -18.03 -8.75
CA PHE A 526 11.98 -18.72 -8.41
C PHE A 526 13.23 -17.83 -8.57
N GLY A 527 13.06 -16.56 -8.96
CA GLY A 527 14.16 -15.63 -9.20
C GLY A 527 14.78 -15.76 -10.59
N ILE A 528 14.08 -16.39 -11.54
CA ILE A 528 14.54 -16.53 -12.91
C ILE A 528 14.16 -15.27 -13.69
N GLU A 529 15.15 -14.62 -14.30
CA GLU A 529 14.97 -13.47 -15.18
C GLU A 529 14.10 -13.84 -16.40
N THR A 530 12.97 -13.14 -16.57
CA THR A 530 11.96 -13.47 -17.61
C THR A 530 11.52 -12.24 -18.41
N ASN A 531 11.15 -12.46 -19.68
CA ASN A 531 10.62 -11.41 -20.54
C ASN A 531 9.15 -11.14 -20.23
N ASN A 532 8.80 -9.87 -20.16
CA ASN A 532 7.43 -9.39 -20.15
C ASN A 532 6.81 -9.49 -21.58
N ASN A 533 5.54 -9.17 -21.77
CA ASN A 533 4.84 -9.25 -23.07
C ASN A 533 5.45 -8.32 -24.13
N SER A 534 6.15 -7.27 -23.71
CA SER A 534 6.92 -6.38 -24.59
C SER A 534 8.34 -6.92 -24.90
N GLY A 535 8.67 -8.15 -24.51
CA GLY A 535 10.00 -8.74 -24.73
C GLY A 535 11.10 -8.16 -23.84
N VAL A 536 10.74 -7.40 -22.79
CA VAL A 536 11.67 -6.75 -21.86
C VAL A 536 11.83 -7.60 -20.61
N CYS A 537 13.07 -7.89 -20.24
CA CYS A 537 13.43 -8.52 -18.97
C CYS A 537 14.19 -7.53 -18.07
N LEU A 538 15.08 -6.72 -18.64
CA LEU A 538 15.91 -5.78 -17.93
C LEU A 538 15.69 -4.36 -18.45
N THR A 539 15.34 -3.45 -17.54
CA THR A 539 15.33 -2.01 -17.79
C THR A 539 16.55 -1.36 -17.14
N LYS A 540 17.36 -0.63 -17.91
CA LYS A 540 18.53 0.09 -17.40
C LYS A 540 18.32 1.60 -17.52
N LYS A 541 18.30 2.29 -16.37
CA LYS A 541 18.19 3.75 -16.27
C LYS A 541 19.55 4.37 -15.99
N LYS A 542 19.88 5.46 -16.69
CA LYS A 542 21.04 6.32 -16.41
C LYS A 542 20.57 7.64 -15.84
N LEU A 543 21.20 8.12 -14.77
CA LEU A 543 20.79 9.30 -14.02
C LEU A 543 21.88 10.37 -14.06
N ASN A 544 21.47 11.63 -13.96
CA ASN A 544 22.37 12.77 -13.74
C ASN A 544 22.63 13.02 -12.24
N SER A 545 23.37 14.07 -11.91
CA SER A 545 23.69 14.45 -10.52
C SER A 545 22.47 14.89 -9.71
N LYS A 546 21.40 15.38 -10.36
CA LYS A 546 20.10 15.72 -9.74
C LYS A 546 19.19 14.48 -9.57
N LYS A 547 19.66 13.27 -9.91
CA LYS A 547 18.89 12.00 -9.91
C LYS A 547 17.74 11.97 -10.92
N GLU A 548 17.79 12.79 -11.95
CA GLU A 548 16.86 12.76 -13.08
C GLU A 548 17.33 11.71 -14.11
N VAL A 549 16.39 11.02 -14.77
CA VAL A 549 16.69 9.93 -15.70
C VAL A 549 17.06 10.49 -17.06
N LEU A 550 18.31 10.33 -17.50
CA LEU A 550 18.79 10.76 -18.83
C LEU A 550 18.42 9.76 -19.92
N THR A 551 18.50 8.46 -19.64
CA THR A 551 18.12 7.41 -20.59
C THR A 551 17.47 6.23 -19.89
N THR A 552 16.51 5.58 -20.54
CA THR A 552 15.96 4.27 -20.19
C THR A 552 16.20 3.31 -21.36
N GLN A 553 16.83 2.17 -21.10
CA GLN A 553 17.22 1.18 -22.10
C GLN A 553 16.58 -0.18 -21.79
N PHE A 554 16.14 -0.91 -22.81
CA PHE A 554 15.40 -2.16 -22.65
C PHE A 554 16.15 -3.37 -23.22
N TYR A 555 16.31 -4.42 -22.42
CA TYR A 555 17.00 -5.65 -22.79
C TYR A 555 16.12 -6.87 -22.55
N ASN A 556 16.26 -7.90 -23.38
CA ASN A 556 15.64 -9.20 -23.17
C ASN A 556 16.43 -10.05 -22.17
N ALA A 557 15.90 -11.22 -21.80
CA ALA A 557 16.51 -12.15 -20.84
C ALA A 557 17.90 -12.68 -21.26
N ASP A 558 18.23 -12.64 -22.56
CA ASP A 558 19.56 -13.02 -23.08
C ASP A 558 20.58 -11.87 -22.99
N GLY A 559 20.15 -10.66 -22.57
CA GLY A 559 21.00 -9.48 -22.47
C GLY A 559 21.16 -8.68 -23.78
N TYR A 560 20.40 -9.00 -24.84
CA TYR A 560 20.34 -8.22 -26.07
C TYR A 560 19.24 -7.16 -26.00
N TRP A 561 19.17 -6.24 -26.97
CA TRP A 561 18.07 -5.28 -27.08
C TRP A 561 16.72 -6.01 -27.13
N ALA A 562 15.78 -5.55 -26.30
CA ALA A 562 14.42 -6.09 -26.31
C ALA A 562 13.76 -5.80 -27.67
N LYS A 563 12.97 -6.77 -28.16
CA LYS A 563 12.10 -6.57 -29.32
C LYS A 563 10.76 -6.02 -28.86
N THR A 564 10.76 -4.77 -28.44
CA THR A 564 9.52 -4.10 -28.02
C THR A 564 8.57 -3.97 -29.23
N PRO A 565 7.23 -3.93 -29.01
CA PRO A 565 6.27 -3.82 -30.10
C PRO A 565 6.48 -2.59 -31.01
N ASP A 566 6.97 -1.50 -30.43
CA ASP A 566 7.30 -0.23 -31.10
C ASP A 566 8.76 -0.17 -31.62
N SER A 567 9.53 -1.26 -31.46
CA SER A 567 10.96 -1.35 -31.80
C SER A 567 11.86 -0.31 -31.11
N VAL A 568 11.39 0.31 -30.04
CA VAL A 568 12.17 1.28 -29.25
C VAL A 568 13.15 0.55 -28.33
N ALA A 569 14.43 0.79 -28.55
CA ALA A 569 15.50 0.26 -27.72
C ALA A 569 15.81 1.18 -26.53
N THR A 570 15.70 2.49 -26.72
CA THR A 570 16.07 3.50 -25.71
C THR A 570 15.13 4.70 -25.76
N TYR A 571 14.71 5.18 -24.60
CA TYR A 571 14.18 6.54 -24.44
C TYR A 571 15.27 7.45 -23.87
N ALA A 572 15.47 8.62 -24.48
CA ALA A 572 16.37 9.68 -24.00
C ALA A 572 15.57 10.90 -23.55
N TYR A 573 15.98 11.53 -22.44
CA TYR A 573 15.25 12.63 -21.82
C TYR A 573 16.14 13.86 -21.61
N LYS A 574 15.52 15.05 -21.64
CA LYS A 574 16.16 16.32 -21.25
C LYS A 574 15.30 17.07 -20.25
N TYR A 575 15.95 17.84 -19.38
CA TYR A 575 15.32 18.61 -18.32
C TYR A 575 15.75 20.08 -18.37
N ASP A 576 14.89 20.98 -17.89
CA ASP A 576 15.26 22.36 -17.59
C ASP A 576 15.97 22.46 -16.21
N GLU A 577 16.45 23.65 -15.84
CA GLU A 577 17.13 23.84 -14.55
C GLU A 577 16.24 23.61 -13.32
N ARG A 578 14.92 23.73 -13.50
CA ARG A 578 13.90 23.52 -12.46
C ARG A 578 13.51 22.03 -12.32
N GLY A 579 14.06 21.16 -13.16
CA GLY A 579 13.81 19.72 -13.18
C GLY A 579 12.57 19.30 -13.98
N ASN A 580 12.00 20.19 -14.80
CA ASN A 580 10.90 19.84 -15.68
C ASN A 580 11.43 19.09 -16.91
N GLN A 581 10.81 17.96 -17.27
CA GLN A 581 11.15 17.21 -18.48
C GLN A 581 10.71 18.01 -19.72
N ILE A 582 11.66 18.46 -20.54
CA ILE A 582 11.39 19.31 -21.72
C ILE A 582 11.46 18.54 -23.05
N GLU A 583 12.06 17.36 -23.08
CA GLU A 583 12.15 16.52 -24.28
C GLU A 583 12.22 15.03 -23.91
N MET A 584 11.58 14.20 -24.73
CA MET A 584 11.75 12.75 -24.77
C MET A 584 11.88 12.30 -26.22
N THR A 585 12.93 11.54 -26.53
CA THR A 585 13.15 10.94 -27.85
C THR A 585 13.21 9.43 -27.75
N ALA A 586 12.45 8.74 -28.59
CA ALA A 586 12.53 7.30 -28.79
C ALA A 586 13.63 6.97 -29.81
N LEU A 587 14.49 6.00 -29.47
CA LEU A 587 15.66 5.64 -30.26
C LEU A 587 15.66 4.14 -30.58
N ASP A 588 16.08 3.80 -31.79
CA ASP A 588 16.33 2.43 -32.24
C ASP A 588 17.60 1.83 -31.58
N SER A 589 17.88 0.56 -31.87
CA SER A 589 19.07 -0.15 -31.36
C SER A 589 20.41 0.43 -31.85
N LEU A 590 20.40 1.31 -32.86
CA LEU A 590 21.55 2.04 -33.39
C LEU A 590 21.67 3.46 -32.81
N GLY A 591 20.76 3.85 -31.92
CA GLY A 591 20.72 5.17 -31.29
C GLY A 591 20.15 6.28 -32.19
N LYS A 592 19.41 5.93 -33.24
CA LYS A 592 18.76 6.89 -34.14
C LYS A 592 17.31 7.12 -33.72
N PRO A 593 16.79 8.36 -33.84
CA PRO A 593 15.37 8.62 -33.62
C PRO A 593 14.49 7.73 -34.47
N GLN A 594 13.49 7.11 -33.85
CA GLN A 594 12.51 6.26 -34.52
C GLN A 594 11.10 6.60 -34.02
N ASN A 595 10.12 6.51 -34.91
CA ASN A 595 8.73 6.70 -34.56
C ASN A 595 8.25 5.53 -33.68
N TRP A 596 7.65 5.85 -32.53
CA TRP A 596 7.14 4.86 -31.57
C TRP A 596 5.60 4.80 -31.55
N THR A 597 4.94 5.87 -31.98
CA THR A 597 3.50 5.93 -32.19
C THR A 597 3.19 6.86 -33.35
N GLU A 598 2.42 6.41 -34.35
CA GLU A 598 2.14 7.17 -35.58
C GLU A 598 3.44 7.74 -36.19
N ASP A 599 3.51 9.05 -36.40
CA ASP A 599 4.69 9.76 -36.91
C ASP A 599 5.66 10.25 -35.80
N VAL A 600 5.43 9.92 -34.53
CA VAL A 600 6.12 10.58 -33.39
C VAL A 600 7.38 9.82 -32.98
N ALA A 601 8.54 10.46 -33.10
CA ALA A 601 9.80 10.01 -32.52
C ALA A 601 10.23 10.86 -31.30
N THR A 602 9.89 12.15 -31.29
CA THR A 602 10.27 13.08 -30.21
C THR A 602 9.07 13.88 -29.73
N THR A 603 8.95 14.03 -28.41
CA THR A 603 7.95 14.88 -27.75
C THR A 603 8.66 15.98 -26.97
N ARG A 604 8.22 17.24 -27.13
CA ARG A 604 8.73 18.39 -26.36
C ARG A 604 7.65 19.04 -25.53
N TRP A 605 8.03 19.55 -24.37
CA TRP A 605 7.13 20.21 -23.43
C TRP A 605 7.62 21.62 -23.07
N GLU A 606 6.67 22.54 -22.92
CA GLU A 606 6.90 23.91 -22.47
C GLU A 606 6.14 24.15 -21.15
N TYR A 607 6.73 24.94 -20.26
CA TYR A 607 6.23 25.17 -18.90
C TYR A 607 6.17 26.67 -18.57
N ASP A 608 5.19 27.08 -17.76
CA ASP A 608 5.10 28.45 -17.22
C ASP A 608 6.09 28.70 -16.05
N GLU A 609 6.04 29.88 -15.42
CA GLU A 609 6.88 30.22 -14.27
C GLU A 609 6.52 29.44 -12.98
N ARG A 610 5.32 28.84 -12.93
CA ARG A 610 4.80 28.03 -11.83
C ARG A 610 5.02 26.52 -12.04
N ASN A 611 5.79 26.14 -13.06
CA ASN A 611 6.03 24.75 -13.49
C ASN A 611 4.79 24.00 -14.02
N ASN A 612 3.77 24.72 -14.50
CA ASN A 612 2.64 24.09 -15.19
C ASN A 612 2.99 23.84 -16.66
N LYS A 613 2.71 22.63 -17.17
CA LYS A 613 2.94 22.27 -18.58
C LYS A 613 1.93 22.96 -19.48
N ILE A 614 2.33 24.00 -20.20
CA ILE A 614 1.43 24.81 -21.05
C ILE A 614 1.32 24.30 -22.49
N LYS A 615 2.28 23.49 -22.96
CA LYS A 615 2.26 22.97 -24.33
C LYS A 615 3.01 21.65 -24.49
N THR A 616 2.50 20.79 -25.37
CA THR A 616 3.18 19.60 -25.90
C THR A 616 3.29 19.74 -27.41
N THR A 617 4.46 19.44 -27.98
CA THR A 617 4.69 19.41 -29.44
C THR A 617 5.33 18.09 -29.86
N TYR A 618 4.86 17.51 -30.97
CA TYR A 618 5.32 16.21 -31.47
C TYR A 618 6.19 16.37 -32.73
N PHE A 619 7.24 15.55 -32.84
CA PHE A 619 8.21 15.57 -33.94
C PHE A 619 8.53 14.17 -34.48
N THR A 620 8.84 14.09 -35.77
CA THR A 620 9.24 12.86 -36.50
C THR A 620 10.69 12.46 -36.22
N SER A 621 11.12 11.31 -36.76
CA SER A 621 12.51 10.85 -36.73
C SER A 621 13.49 11.85 -37.36
N GLU A 622 13.04 12.67 -38.30
CA GLU A 622 13.80 13.73 -38.97
C GLU A 622 13.75 15.07 -38.21
N ASN A 623 13.12 15.10 -37.02
CA ASN A 623 12.90 16.29 -36.20
C ASN A 623 12.03 17.36 -36.90
N GLU A 624 11.12 16.93 -37.78
CA GLU A 624 10.04 17.74 -38.35
C GLU A 624 8.76 17.61 -37.52
N LEU A 625 7.76 18.49 -37.70
CA LEU A 625 6.49 18.37 -36.97
C LEU A 625 5.75 17.07 -37.33
N ALA A 626 5.35 16.30 -36.31
CA ALA A 626 4.65 15.02 -36.47
C ALA A 626 3.13 15.16 -36.29
N ASN A 627 2.38 14.26 -36.95
CA ASN A 627 0.99 14.00 -36.59
C ASN A 627 0.99 12.87 -35.57
N ALA A 628 0.68 13.19 -34.33
CA ALA A 628 0.35 12.20 -33.32
C ALA A 628 -1.08 11.68 -33.54
N THR A 629 -1.56 10.89 -32.58
CA THR A 629 -2.92 10.32 -32.57
C THR A 629 -3.99 11.36 -32.90
N GLN A 630 -4.91 10.98 -33.78
CA GLN A 630 -5.99 11.84 -34.31
C GLN A 630 -5.51 13.11 -35.04
N GLY A 631 -4.29 13.08 -35.61
CA GLY A 631 -3.76 14.17 -36.44
C GLY A 631 -3.35 15.41 -35.63
N THR A 632 -3.09 15.25 -34.34
CA THR A 632 -2.66 16.34 -33.46
C THR A 632 -1.15 16.55 -33.51
N THR A 633 -0.71 17.79 -33.53
CA THR A 633 0.72 18.15 -33.44
C THR A 633 0.99 18.99 -32.19
N TYR A 634 0.02 19.80 -31.78
CA TYR A 634 0.14 20.68 -30.61
C TYR A 634 -1.02 20.47 -29.66
N ASN A 635 -0.69 20.25 -28.39
CA ASN A 635 -1.67 20.22 -27.30
C ASN A 635 -1.35 21.40 -26.38
N ILE A 636 -2.31 22.30 -26.17
CA ILE A 636 -2.15 23.52 -25.37
C ILE A 636 -3.02 23.44 -24.12
N PHE A 637 -2.46 23.83 -22.98
CA PHE A 637 -3.09 23.79 -21.67
C PHE A 637 -3.10 25.18 -21.03
N LYS A 638 -4.21 25.54 -20.37
CA LYS A 638 -4.28 26.74 -19.52
C LYS A 638 -4.67 26.36 -18.10
N TYR A 639 -4.12 27.10 -17.14
CA TYR A 639 -4.28 26.87 -15.72
C TYR A 639 -4.87 28.10 -15.03
N ASP A 640 -5.61 27.89 -13.96
CA ASP A 640 -6.07 28.97 -13.09
C ASP A 640 -4.97 29.43 -12.10
N LYS A 641 -5.36 30.19 -11.08
CA LYS A 641 -4.46 30.66 -10.01
C LYS A 641 -4.04 29.57 -9.02
N ASN A 642 -4.71 28.41 -9.02
CA ASN A 642 -4.48 27.28 -8.12
C ASN A 642 -3.81 26.09 -8.83
N ASP A 643 -3.24 26.33 -10.02
CA ASP A 643 -2.56 25.32 -10.85
C ASP A 643 -3.49 24.17 -11.33
N VAL A 644 -4.78 24.46 -11.48
CA VAL A 644 -5.78 23.53 -12.03
C VAL A 644 -6.01 23.83 -13.52
N ILE A 645 -6.04 22.78 -14.37
CA ILE A 645 -6.27 22.90 -15.82
C ILE A 645 -7.70 23.38 -16.10
N ILE A 646 -7.86 24.57 -16.69
CA ILE A 646 -9.15 25.15 -17.05
C ILE A 646 -9.47 25.07 -18.56
N GLU A 647 -8.47 24.78 -19.39
CA GLU A 647 -8.66 24.65 -20.83
C GLU A 647 -7.65 23.67 -21.45
N THR A 648 -8.13 22.82 -22.36
CA THR A 648 -7.28 22.06 -23.30
C THR A 648 -7.68 22.40 -24.73
N SER A 649 -6.70 22.55 -25.64
CA SER A 649 -6.97 22.74 -27.07
C SER A 649 -5.94 22.05 -27.97
N TYR A 650 -6.38 21.60 -29.16
CA TYR A 650 -5.63 20.68 -30.02
C TYR A 650 -5.49 21.20 -31.45
N TYR A 651 -4.27 21.19 -32.00
CA TYR A 651 -4.00 21.76 -33.33
C TYR A 651 -3.16 20.82 -34.19
N ASP A 652 -3.35 20.90 -35.51
CA ASP A 652 -2.56 20.18 -36.51
C ASP A 652 -1.18 20.85 -36.78
N LYS A 653 -0.38 20.29 -37.70
CA LYS A 653 0.95 20.84 -38.09
C LYS A 653 0.89 22.32 -38.54
N ALA A 654 -0.23 22.75 -39.10
CA ALA A 654 -0.44 24.12 -39.58
C ALA A 654 -1.02 25.05 -38.50
N MET A 655 -1.06 24.61 -37.23
CA MET A 655 -1.71 25.31 -36.11
C MET A 655 -3.20 25.59 -36.36
N LYS A 656 -3.87 24.75 -37.16
CA LYS A 656 -5.32 24.81 -37.34
C LYS A 656 -6.02 23.92 -36.31
N PRO A 657 -7.18 24.35 -35.78
CA PRO A 657 -8.01 23.51 -34.92
C PRO A 657 -8.25 22.12 -35.49
N THR A 658 -7.87 21.08 -34.74
CA THR A 658 -8.20 19.69 -35.05
C THR A 658 -8.96 19.06 -33.89
N LEU A 659 -9.67 17.96 -34.15
CA LEU A 659 -10.39 17.23 -33.12
C LEU A 659 -9.46 16.26 -32.41
N PHE A 660 -9.53 16.25 -31.08
CA PHE A 660 -8.96 15.20 -30.26
C PHE A 660 -10.01 14.78 -29.24
N ASP A 661 -10.36 13.49 -29.24
CA ASP A 661 -11.45 12.94 -28.41
C ASP A 661 -12.76 13.74 -28.60
N GLY A 662 -13.14 13.91 -29.87
CA GLY A 662 -14.39 14.53 -30.30
C GLY A 662 -14.48 16.06 -30.15
N ALA A 663 -13.45 16.75 -29.64
CA ALA A 663 -13.46 18.21 -29.49
C ALA A 663 -12.12 18.84 -29.86
N HIS A 664 -12.15 20.05 -30.41
CA HIS A 664 -10.94 20.86 -30.57
C HIS A 664 -10.51 21.53 -29.27
N LYS A 665 -11.47 21.93 -28.45
CA LYS A 665 -11.22 22.63 -27.20
C LYS A 665 -12.20 22.18 -26.12
N LYS A 666 -11.70 21.97 -24.90
CA LYS A 666 -12.48 21.67 -23.70
C LYS A 666 -12.21 22.74 -22.65
N ILE A 667 -13.26 23.34 -22.07
CA ILE A 667 -13.17 24.26 -20.92
C ILE A 667 -13.74 23.57 -19.70
N TYR A 668 -13.00 23.59 -18.60
CA TYR A 668 -13.34 22.96 -17.33
C TYR A 668 -13.76 24.02 -16.32
N LEU A 669 -14.94 23.85 -15.71
CA LEU A 669 -15.42 24.68 -14.61
C LEU A 669 -15.56 23.79 -13.38
N PHE A 670 -14.71 24.03 -12.38
CA PHE A 670 -14.64 23.23 -11.17
C PHE A 670 -15.58 23.74 -10.09
N ASN A 671 -16.14 22.83 -9.29
CA ASN A 671 -16.82 23.17 -8.04
C ASN A 671 -15.79 23.42 -6.92
N GLN A 672 -16.30 23.70 -5.72
CA GLN A 672 -15.53 23.80 -4.49
C GLN A 672 -14.69 22.55 -4.16
N PHE A 673 -14.96 21.40 -4.79
CA PHE A 673 -14.23 20.14 -4.58
C PHE A 673 -13.07 19.94 -5.57
N GLY A 674 -12.82 20.90 -6.48
CA GLY A 674 -11.77 20.77 -7.51
C GLY A 674 -12.06 19.69 -8.56
N ARG A 675 -13.32 19.27 -8.69
CA ARG A 675 -13.79 18.32 -9.71
C ARG A 675 -14.57 19.03 -10.80
N ASP A 676 -14.48 18.52 -12.02
CA ASP A 676 -15.21 19.04 -13.19
C ASP A 676 -16.70 19.09 -12.88
N SER A 677 -17.23 20.29 -12.73
CA SER A 677 -18.67 20.50 -12.51
C SER A 677 -19.39 20.83 -13.77
N ILE A 678 -18.67 21.36 -14.77
CA ILE A 678 -19.14 21.58 -16.13
C ILE A 678 -17.94 21.43 -17.08
N ILE A 679 -18.10 20.63 -18.13
CA ILE A 679 -17.15 20.53 -19.24
C ILE A 679 -17.82 21.07 -20.50
N LYS A 680 -17.25 22.11 -21.11
CA LYS A 680 -17.73 22.68 -22.39
C LYS A 680 -16.85 22.22 -23.54
N LYS A 681 -17.44 21.55 -24.54
CA LYS A 681 -16.74 21.00 -25.73
C LYS A 681 -17.01 21.84 -26.98
N TYR A 682 -15.95 22.18 -27.71
CA TYR A 682 -16.02 23.03 -28.92
C TYR A 682 -15.51 22.29 -30.16
N ASP A 683 -16.14 22.56 -31.31
CA ASP A 683 -15.72 22.07 -32.62
C ASP A 683 -14.53 22.86 -33.19
N THR A 684 -14.05 22.47 -34.38
CA THR A 684 -12.93 23.12 -35.09
C THR A 684 -13.26 24.53 -35.58
N ALA A 685 -14.54 24.92 -35.59
CA ALA A 685 -14.99 26.29 -35.87
C ALA A 685 -15.19 27.11 -34.57
N ASN A 686 -14.74 26.61 -33.42
CA ASN A 686 -14.92 27.21 -32.09
C ASN A 686 -16.39 27.40 -31.66
N ARG A 687 -17.30 26.57 -32.18
CA ARG A 687 -18.71 26.53 -31.78
C ARG A 687 -18.91 25.42 -30.75
N LEU A 688 -19.82 25.63 -29.80
CA LEU A 688 -20.20 24.58 -28.86
C LEU A 688 -20.82 23.41 -29.64
N ILE A 689 -20.38 22.18 -29.37
CA ILE A 689 -20.90 21.01 -30.06
C ILE A 689 -22.35 20.77 -29.61
N LYS A 690 -23.29 20.69 -30.55
CA LYS A 690 -24.71 20.43 -30.26
C LYS A 690 -24.91 19.00 -29.76
N GLY A 691 -25.71 18.81 -28.71
CA GLY A 691 -25.97 17.51 -28.09
C GLY A 691 -24.95 17.10 -27.02
N THR A 692 -23.79 17.75 -26.96
CA THR A 692 -22.88 17.64 -25.81
C THR A 692 -23.23 18.75 -24.83
N GLY A 693 -24.22 18.51 -23.98
CA GLY A 693 -24.68 19.49 -23.01
C GLY A 693 -23.59 19.89 -22.01
N ASN A 694 -23.81 21.02 -21.32
CA ASN A 694 -23.16 21.27 -20.03
C ASN A 694 -23.57 20.12 -19.10
N THR A 695 -22.67 19.17 -18.84
CA THR A 695 -22.90 18.15 -17.82
C THR A 695 -22.70 18.79 -16.46
N LYS A 696 -23.75 18.86 -15.65
CA LYS A 696 -23.69 19.33 -14.27
C LYS A 696 -23.70 18.15 -13.32
N TYR A 697 -22.63 17.99 -12.56
CA TYR A 697 -22.55 17.02 -11.48
C TYR A 697 -23.05 17.62 -10.16
N LEU A 698 -23.90 16.89 -9.45
CA LEU A 698 -24.27 17.16 -8.07
C LEU A 698 -23.54 16.15 -7.19
N TYR A 699 -22.91 16.62 -6.12
CA TYR A 699 -22.20 15.79 -5.16
C TYR A 699 -22.86 15.86 -3.78
N THR A 700 -22.65 14.83 -2.97
CA THR A 700 -22.82 14.90 -1.53
C THR A 700 -21.85 15.93 -0.97
N TYR A 701 -22.10 16.37 0.25
CA TYR A 701 -21.12 17.16 0.97
C TYR A 701 -19.79 16.40 1.11
N HIS A 702 -19.78 15.06 1.17
CA HIS A 702 -18.56 14.23 1.22
C HIS A 702 -17.83 14.07 -0.13
N GLY A 703 -18.32 14.68 -1.22
CA GLY A 703 -17.70 14.55 -2.54
C GLY A 703 -18.03 13.25 -3.30
N PHE A 704 -19.03 12.48 -2.86
CA PHE A 704 -19.59 11.39 -3.68
C PHE A 704 -20.56 11.98 -4.71
N ALA A 705 -20.50 11.56 -5.97
CA ALA A 705 -21.45 12.05 -6.97
C ALA A 705 -22.86 11.52 -6.63
N ILE A 706 -23.88 12.39 -6.55
CA ILE A 706 -25.28 11.98 -6.36
C ILE A 706 -26.00 11.92 -7.70
N SER A 707 -25.63 12.78 -8.65
CA SER A 707 -26.22 12.75 -9.98
C SER A 707 -25.41 13.52 -11.00
N GLU A 708 -25.61 13.20 -12.27
CA GLU A 708 -25.21 14.02 -13.41
C GLU A 708 -26.44 14.40 -14.25
N ALA A 709 -26.47 15.63 -14.78
CA ALA A 709 -27.58 16.13 -15.57
C ALA A 709 -27.11 16.97 -16.77
N TYR A 710 -27.86 16.92 -17.88
CA TYR A 710 -27.46 17.47 -19.17
C TYR A 710 -28.26 18.74 -19.53
N PHE A 711 -27.57 19.84 -19.83
CA PHE A 711 -28.17 21.13 -20.17
C PHE A 711 -27.64 21.70 -21.48
N ASP A 712 -28.43 22.50 -22.21
CA ASP A 712 -27.92 23.27 -23.35
C ASP A 712 -27.12 24.52 -22.93
N GLU A 713 -26.75 25.34 -23.92
CA GLU A 713 -26.01 26.60 -23.72
C GLU A 713 -26.77 27.67 -22.92
N ASN A 714 -28.09 27.54 -22.81
CA ASN A 714 -28.98 28.44 -22.08
C ASN A 714 -29.40 27.85 -20.72
N ASP A 715 -28.66 26.86 -20.20
CA ASP A 715 -28.98 26.14 -18.97
C ASP A 715 -30.37 25.46 -18.98
N THR A 716 -30.89 25.12 -20.16
CA THR A 716 -32.17 24.42 -20.30
C THR A 716 -31.97 22.91 -20.31
N PRO A 717 -32.77 22.10 -19.57
CA PRO A 717 -32.70 20.64 -19.58
C PRO A 717 -32.81 20.03 -20.99
N ILE A 718 -31.82 19.23 -21.36
CA ILE A 718 -31.82 18.42 -22.58
C ILE A 718 -31.73 16.93 -22.25
N LEU A 719 -32.07 16.09 -23.24
CA LEU A 719 -31.86 14.64 -23.17
C LEU A 719 -30.52 14.32 -23.81
N ASN A 720 -29.78 13.37 -23.23
CA ASN A 720 -28.61 12.77 -23.86
C ASN A 720 -29.03 11.83 -25.02
N SER A 721 -28.05 11.16 -25.63
CA SER A 721 -28.27 10.17 -26.69
C SER A 721 -29.16 9.00 -26.29
N ASP A 722 -29.28 8.74 -24.99
CA ASP A 722 -30.08 7.64 -24.43
C ASP A 722 -31.49 8.08 -24.02
N GLY A 723 -31.87 9.33 -24.29
CA GLY A 723 -33.19 9.84 -23.92
C GLY A 723 -33.32 10.22 -22.44
N VAL A 724 -32.20 10.37 -21.71
CA VAL A 724 -32.15 10.67 -20.28
C VAL A 724 -31.64 12.10 -20.07
N HIS A 725 -32.31 12.88 -19.20
CA HIS A 725 -31.81 14.20 -18.79
C HIS A 725 -30.85 14.11 -17.61
N LYS A 726 -31.14 13.22 -16.64
CA LYS A 726 -30.39 13.14 -15.39
C LYS A 726 -30.25 11.69 -14.93
N ILE A 727 -29.03 11.30 -14.58
CA ILE A 727 -28.70 10.01 -13.94
C ILE A 727 -28.50 10.29 -12.45
N VAL A 728 -29.18 9.54 -11.60
CA VAL A 728 -29.05 9.60 -10.12
C VAL A 728 -28.33 8.36 -9.65
N TYR A 729 -27.20 8.54 -8.97
CA TYR A 729 -26.40 7.47 -8.37
C TYR A 729 -26.99 7.11 -7.01
N ASN A 730 -27.35 5.85 -6.83
CA ASN A 730 -27.94 5.31 -5.61
C ASN A 730 -26.85 4.71 -4.70
N TYR A 731 -27.02 4.85 -3.39
CA TYR A 731 -26.07 4.36 -2.40
C TYR A 731 -26.76 3.57 -1.28
N ASP A 732 -26.09 2.57 -0.72
CA ASP A 732 -26.58 1.85 0.45
C ASP A 732 -26.40 2.66 1.75
N LYS A 733 -26.80 2.07 2.88
CA LYS A 733 -26.66 2.68 4.22
C LYS A 733 -25.21 3.00 4.63
N ASN A 734 -24.23 2.40 3.95
CA ASN A 734 -22.80 2.56 4.16
C ASN A 734 -22.16 3.40 3.02
N TRP A 735 -22.96 4.12 2.23
CA TRP A 735 -22.48 4.94 1.11
C TRP A 735 -21.69 4.18 0.03
N ARG A 736 -21.97 2.88 -0.13
CA ARG A 736 -21.45 2.09 -1.26
C ARG A 736 -22.42 2.22 -2.43
N TYR A 737 -21.89 2.39 -3.64
CA TYR A 737 -22.68 2.59 -4.85
C TYR A 737 -23.51 1.34 -5.16
N ILE A 738 -24.82 1.52 -5.35
CA ILE A 738 -25.78 0.43 -5.60
C ILE A 738 -26.61 0.62 -6.88
N GLY A 739 -26.07 1.35 -7.85
CA GLY A 739 -26.64 1.49 -9.19
C GLY A 739 -27.31 2.84 -9.46
N ASP A 740 -28.07 2.91 -10.55
CA ASP A 740 -28.51 4.16 -11.18
C ASP A 740 -30.03 4.28 -11.29
N SER A 741 -30.51 5.52 -11.34
CA SER A 741 -31.89 5.86 -11.69
C SER A 741 -31.96 6.99 -12.73
N PHE A 742 -32.74 6.80 -13.79
CA PHE A 742 -32.82 7.72 -14.92
C PHE A 742 -34.05 8.64 -14.85
N LYS A 743 -33.82 9.93 -15.08
CA LYS A 743 -34.83 11.00 -14.97
C LYS A 743 -34.92 11.81 -16.25
N GLY A 744 -36.16 12.18 -16.60
CA GLY A 744 -36.49 13.08 -17.70
C GLY A 744 -36.35 14.55 -17.32
N LYS A 745 -36.77 15.44 -18.23
CA LYS A 745 -36.54 16.90 -18.11
C LYS A 745 -37.25 17.54 -16.92
N TYR A 746 -38.33 16.94 -16.43
CA TYR A 746 -39.13 17.46 -15.32
C TYR A 746 -38.95 16.63 -14.04
N GLY A 747 -37.94 15.76 -13.99
CA GLY A 747 -37.62 14.91 -12.83
C GLY A 747 -38.44 13.63 -12.72
N GLU A 748 -39.31 13.34 -13.69
CA GLU A 748 -40.04 12.09 -13.83
C GLU A 748 -39.08 10.92 -14.13
N SER A 749 -39.39 9.71 -13.65
CA SER A 749 -38.66 8.52 -14.08
C SER A 749 -38.93 8.24 -15.56
N VAL A 750 -37.87 8.08 -16.34
CA VAL A 750 -37.93 7.76 -17.77
C VAL A 750 -37.18 6.47 -18.06
N ASN A 751 -37.58 5.81 -19.13
CA ASN A 751 -36.76 4.75 -19.70
C ASN A 751 -35.72 5.39 -20.62
N ASP A 752 -34.53 4.85 -20.63
CA ASP A 752 -33.56 5.09 -21.68
C ASP A 752 -34.02 4.46 -23.02
N ASN A 753 -33.22 4.62 -24.07
CA ASN A 753 -33.45 4.03 -25.38
C ASN A 753 -33.52 2.48 -25.39
N ARG A 754 -33.09 1.81 -24.32
CA ARG A 754 -33.15 0.36 -24.12
C ARG A 754 -34.35 -0.08 -23.27
N GLY A 755 -35.16 0.85 -22.75
CA GLY A 755 -36.30 0.53 -21.90
C GLY A 755 -35.99 0.49 -20.41
N ILE A 756 -34.76 0.81 -19.99
CA ILE A 756 -34.28 0.72 -18.61
C ILE A 756 -34.46 2.07 -17.93
N SER A 757 -34.94 2.09 -16.69
CA SER A 757 -35.03 3.31 -15.87
C SER A 757 -34.19 3.20 -14.59
N ASN A 758 -33.92 1.99 -14.12
CA ASN A 758 -33.12 1.75 -12.94
C ASN A 758 -32.19 0.56 -13.15
N ILE A 759 -30.96 0.72 -12.70
CA ILE A 759 -29.97 -0.34 -12.57
C ILE A 759 -29.75 -0.51 -11.07
N VAL A 760 -29.90 -1.72 -10.53
CA VAL A 760 -29.84 -1.96 -9.09
C VAL A 760 -28.77 -2.98 -8.78
N PHE A 761 -27.86 -2.63 -7.88
CA PHE A 761 -26.88 -3.55 -7.34
C PHE A 761 -27.23 -3.95 -5.90
N THR A 762 -27.07 -5.21 -5.57
CA THR A 762 -26.96 -5.68 -4.19
C THR A 762 -25.52 -6.08 -3.95
N LEU A 763 -24.92 -5.59 -2.87
CA LEU A 763 -23.53 -5.88 -2.52
C LEU A 763 -23.44 -6.89 -1.38
N ASN A 764 -22.39 -7.71 -1.37
CA ASN A 764 -22.06 -8.57 -0.25
C ASN A 764 -21.46 -7.75 0.94
N PRO A 765 -21.20 -8.36 2.11
CA PRO A 765 -20.64 -7.64 3.26
C PRO A 765 -19.28 -6.98 2.99
N SER A 766 -18.46 -7.58 2.13
CA SER A 766 -17.18 -7.04 1.70
C SER A 766 -17.32 -5.96 0.61
N GLY A 767 -18.51 -5.71 0.06
CA GLY A 767 -18.74 -4.65 -0.93
C GLY A 767 -18.76 -5.09 -2.38
N TYR A 768 -18.54 -6.37 -2.66
CA TYR A 768 -18.58 -6.90 -4.03
C TYR A 768 -20.00 -7.12 -4.54
N LEU A 769 -20.19 -7.02 -5.87
CA LEU A 769 -21.48 -7.15 -6.55
C LEU A 769 -22.09 -8.56 -6.40
N TRP A 770 -23.11 -8.68 -5.55
CA TRP A 770 -23.86 -9.91 -5.36
C TRP A 770 -24.95 -10.08 -6.42
N ILE A 771 -25.73 -9.03 -6.70
CA ILE A 771 -26.84 -9.08 -7.66
C ILE A 771 -26.85 -7.81 -8.48
N LEU A 772 -27.01 -7.93 -9.79
CA LEU A 772 -27.32 -6.85 -10.72
C LEU A 772 -28.74 -7.07 -11.26
N SER A 773 -29.57 -6.03 -11.34
CA SER A 773 -30.88 -6.13 -12.01
C SER A 773 -31.33 -4.84 -12.70
N TYR A 774 -32.20 -4.99 -13.71
CA TYR A 774 -32.71 -3.89 -14.55
C TYR A 774 -34.23 -3.71 -14.41
N GLY A 775 -34.69 -2.49 -14.20
CA GLY A 775 -36.12 -2.18 -14.09
C GLY A 775 -36.55 -1.00 -14.96
N ASP A 776 -37.77 -1.04 -15.50
CA ASP A 776 -38.39 0.09 -16.21
C ASP A 776 -38.81 1.23 -15.24
N LYS A 777 -39.38 2.29 -15.79
CA LYS A 777 -39.88 3.46 -15.03
C LYS A 777 -40.97 3.12 -14.01
N ASN A 778 -41.67 2.00 -14.19
CA ASN A 778 -42.68 1.48 -13.27
C ASN A 778 -42.10 0.43 -12.30
N LYS A 779 -40.77 0.24 -12.31
CA LYS A 779 -40.03 -0.79 -11.55
C LYS A 779 -40.37 -2.23 -11.96
N LYS A 780 -40.90 -2.43 -13.16
CA LYS A 780 -41.11 -3.76 -13.72
C LYS A 780 -39.78 -4.30 -14.26
N GLU A 781 -39.54 -5.59 -14.05
CA GLU A 781 -38.38 -6.31 -14.58
C GLU A 781 -38.29 -6.16 -16.11
N VAL A 782 -37.13 -5.73 -16.62
CA VAL A 782 -36.82 -5.63 -18.06
C VAL A 782 -35.49 -6.31 -18.36
N ILE A 783 -35.30 -6.66 -19.63
CA ILE A 783 -34.03 -7.16 -20.16
C ILE A 783 -33.08 -5.97 -20.36
N GLY A 784 -31.87 -6.10 -19.83
CA GLY A 784 -30.80 -5.12 -19.94
C GLY A 784 -29.99 -5.26 -21.24
N PRO A 785 -28.91 -4.48 -21.38
CA PRO A 785 -28.07 -4.49 -22.58
C PRO A 785 -27.37 -5.83 -22.83
N GLU A 786 -27.11 -6.61 -21.78
CA GLU A 786 -26.40 -7.90 -21.85
C GLU A 786 -27.36 -9.10 -22.05
N GLY A 787 -28.60 -8.86 -22.49
CA GLY A 787 -29.54 -9.95 -22.83
C GLY A 787 -30.31 -10.57 -21.66
N PHE A 788 -30.00 -10.22 -20.41
CA PHE A 788 -30.69 -10.71 -19.20
C PHE A 788 -31.35 -9.59 -18.36
N HIS A 789 -32.28 -9.95 -17.49
CA HIS A 789 -32.87 -9.04 -16.50
C HIS A 789 -32.00 -8.89 -15.25
N SER A 790 -31.44 -9.99 -14.75
CA SER A 790 -30.57 -9.96 -13.58
C SER A 790 -29.43 -10.96 -13.64
N MET A 791 -28.30 -10.60 -13.06
CA MET A 791 -27.14 -11.46 -12.84
C MET A 791 -26.96 -11.70 -11.34
N TYR A 792 -26.62 -12.93 -10.96
CA TYR A 792 -26.35 -13.34 -9.58
C TYR A 792 -24.94 -13.94 -9.45
N ASN A 793 -24.10 -13.35 -8.59
CA ASN A 793 -22.79 -13.88 -8.25
C ASN A 793 -22.83 -14.64 -6.93
N HIS A 794 -22.39 -15.90 -6.93
CA HIS A 794 -22.15 -16.67 -5.72
C HIS A 794 -20.66 -16.61 -5.35
N TYR A 795 -20.35 -16.22 -4.12
CA TYR A 795 -18.97 -16.07 -3.63
C TYR A 795 -18.60 -17.14 -2.61
N ASN A 796 -17.34 -17.57 -2.64
CA ASN A 796 -16.77 -18.34 -1.55
C ASN A 796 -16.40 -17.44 -0.34
N ASP A 797 -15.84 -18.04 0.70
CA ASP A 797 -15.49 -17.35 1.94
C ASP A 797 -14.33 -16.33 1.79
N MET A 798 -13.54 -16.43 0.71
CA MET A 798 -12.47 -15.49 0.36
C MET A 798 -12.95 -14.32 -0.50
N ASP A 799 -14.26 -14.22 -0.74
CA ASP A 799 -14.89 -13.27 -1.65
C ASP A 799 -14.47 -13.45 -3.12
N VAL A 800 -14.17 -14.69 -3.53
CA VAL A 800 -13.96 -15.05 -4.95
C VAL A 800 -15.23 -15.68 -5.53
N VAL A 801 -15.61 -15.26 -6.74
CA VAL A 801 -16.80 -15.77 -7.45
C VAL A 801 -16.63 -17.25 -7.78
N GLN A 802 -17.62 -18.06 -7.42
CA GLN A 802 -17.72 -19.49 -7.75
C GLN A 802 -18.82 -19.78 -8.78
N ARG A 803 -19.77 -18.87 -8.94
CA ARG A 803 -20.85 -19.02 -9.92
C ARG A 803 -21.42 -17.68 -10.32
N THR A 804 -21.73 -17.50 -11.60
CA THR A 804 -22.45 -16.34 -12.14
C THR A 804 -23.61 -16.83 -12.98
N SER A 805 -24.84 -16.52 -12.58
CA SER A 805 -26.06 -16.99 -13.25
C SER A 805 -26.90 -15.81 -13.76
N PHE A 806 -27.48 -15.95 -14.96
CA PHE A 806 -28.28 -14.92 -15.61
C PHE A 806 -29.75 -15.32 -15.69
N PHE A 807 -30.64 -14.37 -15.42
CA PHE A 807 -32.08 -14.60 -15.37
C PHE A 807 -32.84 -13.62 -16.25
N GLY A 808 -33.85 -14.11 -16.95
CA GLY A 808 -34.81 -13.31 -17.70
C GLY A 808 -35.80 -12.58 -16.79
N ALA A 809 -36.64 -11.74 -17.39
CA ALA A 809 -37.67 -10.98 -16.64
C ALA A 809 -38.74 -11.89 -16.00
N ASP A 810 -38.84 -13.15 -16.41
CA ASP A 810 -39.68 -14.19 -15.82
C ASP A 810 -39.02 -14.94 -14.64
N LYS A 811 -37.79 -14.54 -14.26
CA LYS A 811 -36.96 -15.11 -13.19
C LYS A 811 -36.50 -16.54 -13.46
N LYS A 812 -36.52 -16.98 -14.71
CA LYS A 812 -35.88 -18.22 -15.15
C LYS A 812 -34.50 -17.92 -15.73
N LEU A 813 -33.64 -18.94 -15.74
CA LEU A 813 -32.36 -18.84 -16.42
C LEU A 813 -32.56 -18.43 -17.88
N ILE A 814 -31.67 -17.57 -18.37
CA ILE A 814 -31.64 -17.17 -19.78
C ILE A 814 -30.19 -17.18 -20.25
N ASN A 815 -29.99 -17.62 -21.48
CA ASN A 815 -28.67 -17.56 -22.10
C ASN A 815 -28.30 -16.11 -22.42
N ASP A 816 -27.05 -15.75 -22.16
CA ASP A 816 -26.41 -14.53 -22.64
C ASP A 816 -26.14 -14.60 -24.16
N GLU A 817 -25.39 -13.63 -24.68
CA GLU A 817 -25.04 -13.56 -26.11
C GLU A 817 -24.14 -14.71 -26.57
N ASP A 818 -23.39 -15.34 -25.67
CA ASP A 818 -22.55 -16.52 -25.94
C ASP A 818 -23.32 -17.84 -25.79
N GLY A 819 -24.62 -17.78 -25.47
CA GLY A 819 -25.44 -18.98 -25.30
C GLY A 819 -25.38 -19.58 -23.89
N ILE A 820 -24.81 -18.86 -22.93
CA ILE A 820 -24.52 -19.36 -21.58
C ILE A 820 -25.45 -18.70 -20.56
N ALA A 821 -26.12 -19.49 -19.74
CA ALA A 821 -26.96 -18.97 -18.65
C ALA A 821 -26.25 -19.01 -17.29
N ASP A 822 -25.21 -19.82 -17.14
CA ASP A 822 -24.58 -20.08 -15.86
C ASP A 822 -23.11 -20.48 -16.00
N TYR A 823 -22.23 -19.66 -15.42
CA TYR A 823 -20.79 -19.85 -15.37
C TYR A 823 -20.43 -20.42 -14.01
N VAL A 824 -19.77 -21.58 -13.98
CA VAL A 824 -19.33 -22.24 -12.74
C VAL A 824 -17.82 -22.28 -12.67
N TYR A 825 -17.26 -21.73 -11.59
CA TYR A 825 -15.82 -21.60 -11.37
C TYR A 825 -15.34 -22.54 -10.27
N SER A 826 -14.34 -23.36 -10.56
CA SER A 826 -13.61 -24.13 -9.55
C SER A 826 -12.39 -23.31 -9.10
N ILE A 827 -12.34 -22.95 -7.82
CA ILE A 827 -11.33 -22.05 -7.26
C ILE A 827 -10.44 -22.82 -6.26
N ASN A 828 -9.11 -22.67 -6.35
CA ASN A 828 -8.17 -23.26 -5.39
C ASN A 828 -8.08 -22.45 -4.07
N SER A 829 -7.29 -22.92 -3.10
CA SER A 829 -7.12 -22.23 -1.79
C SER A 829 -6.52 -20.83 -1.90
N SER A 830 -5.86 -20.55 -3.02
CA SER A 830 -5.19 -19.27 -3.29
C SER A 830 -6.10 -18.27 -3.99
N GLY A 831 -7.35 -18.64 -4.25
CA GLY A 831 -8.33 -17.79 -4.93
C GLY A 831 -8.21 -17.81 -6.45
N GLN A 832 -7.44 -18.74 -7.03
CA GLN A 832 -7.25 -18.86 -8.46
C GLN A 832 -8.27 -19.80 -9.11
N THR A 833 -8.79 -19.42 -10.27
CA THR A 833 -9.65 -20.27 -11.09
C THR A 833 -8.86 -21.40 -11.75
N THR A 834 -9.25 -22.64 -11.46
CA THR A 834 -8.66 -23.88 -12.01
C THR A 834 -9.54 -24.51 -13.09
N ARG A 835 -10.83 -24.21 -13.08
CA ARG A 835 -11.78 -24.65 -14.11
C ARG A 835 -12.92 -23.65 -14.25
N ILE A 836 -13.37 -23.46 -15.48
CA ILE A 836 -14.62 -22.76 -15.81
C ILE A 836 -15.48 -23.74 -16.59
N SER A 837 -16.76 -23.86 -16.22
CA SER A 837 -17.74 -24.69 -16.92
C SER A 837 -18.98 -23.87 -17.23
N PHE A 838 -19.53 -24.03 -18.44
CA PHE A 838 -20.67 -23.26 -18.92
C PHE A 838 -21.93 -24.10 -19.05
N TYR A 839 -23.05 -23.59 -18.57
CA TYR A 839 -24.35 -24.27 -18.68
C TYR A 839 -25.40 -23.36 -19.33
N ASP A 840 -26.25 -23.96 -20.15
CA ASP A 840 -27.40 -23.31 -20.77
C ASP A 840 -28.56 -23.13 -19.77
N ALA A 841 -29.63 -22.47 -20.22
CA ALA A 841 -30.83 -22.21 -19.42
C ALA A 841 -31.56 -23.48 -18.94
N ASP A 842 -31.34 -24.61 -19.60
CA ASP A 842 -31.87 -25.93 -19.24
C ASP A 842 -30.91 -26.71 -18.32
N SER A 843 -29.81 -26.07 -17.90
CA SER A 843 -28.74 -26.65 -17.06
C SER A 843 -27.94 -27.77 -17.74
N ASN A 844 -27.91 -27.81 -19.06
CA ASN A 844 -27.01 -28.68 -19.82
C ASN A 844 -25.68 -27.98 -20.05
N LEU A 845 -24.59 -28.76 -20.11
CA LEU A 845 -23.28 -28.24 -20.48
C LEU A 845 -23.35 -27.69 -21.92
N THR A 846 -22.92 -26.45 -22.13
CA THR A 846 -23.00 -25.75 -23.43
C THR A 846 -21.65 -25.16 -23.81
N GLU A 847 -21.46 -24.88 -25.08
CA GLU A 847 -20.25 -24.30 -25.64
C GLU A 847 -20.38 -22.78 -25.78
N ASP A 848 -19.28 -22.06 -25.58
CA ASP A 848 -19.15 -20.63 -25.86
C ASP A 848 -18.97 -20.36 -27.37
N SER A 849 -18.71 -19.10 -27.73
CA SER A 849 -18.48 -18.69 -29.12
C SER A 849 -17.20 -19.27 -29.75
N GLU A 850 -16.27 -19.83 -28.97
CA GLU A 850 -15.10 -20.58 -29.45
C GLU A 850 -15.37 -22.10 -29.58
N GLY A 851 -16.58 -22.57 -29.23
CA GLY A 851 -16.92 -24.00 -29.21
C GLY A 851 -16.47 -24.71 -27.92
N VAL A 852 -16.07 -23.97 -26.88
CA VAL A 852 -15.52 -24.52 -25.64
C VAL A 852 -16.61 -24.54 -24.57
N ALA A 853 -16.81 -25.68 -23.94
CA ALA A 853 -17.72 -25.81 -22.80
C ALA A 853 -17.00 -25.73 -21.45
N GLU A 854 -15.73 -26.15 -21.41
CA GLU A 854 -14.93 -26.13 -20.19
C GLU A 854 -13.48 -25.73 -20.46
N TYR A 855 -13.00 -24.76 -19.68
CA TYR A 855 -11.61 -24.37 -19.63
C TYR A 855 -10.96 -24.94 -18.38
N TYR A 856 -9.80 -25.57 -18.52
CA TYR A 856 -8.97 -26.05 -17.41
C TYR A 856 -7.68 -25.26 -17.35
N TYR A 857 -7.31 -24.80 -16.16
CA TYR A 857 -6.11 -24.03 -15.94
C TYR A 857 -5.17 -24.76 -14.98
N ASP A 858 -3.91 -24.87 -15.35
CA ASP A 858 -2.87 -25.35 -14.44
C ASP A 858 -2.43 -24.23 -13.50
N SER A 859 -2.48 -24.51 -12.21
CA SER A 859 -2.08 -23.56 -11.17
C SER A 859 -0.59 -23.65 -10.94
N SER A 860 0.11 -22.53 -11.11
CA SER A 860 1.53 -22.42 -10.79
C SER A 860 1.78 -21.39 -9.70
N LEU A 861 2.92 -21.49 -9.01
CA LEU A 861 3.38 -20.45 -8.08
C LEU A 861 3.64 -19.10 -8.76
N ASN A 862 3.75 -19.08 -10.09
CA ASN A 862 3.93 -17.87 -10.87
C ASN A 862 2.63 -17.08 -11.04
N GLY A 863 1.48 -17.53 -10.51
CA GLY A 863 0.20 -16.82 -10.63
C GLY A 863 -0.34 -16.67 -12.04
N LEU A 864 0.48 -16.99 -13.04
CA LEU A 864 0.14 -17.16 -14.43
C LEU A 864 -0.71 -18.42 -14.54
N TYR A 865 -1.91 -18.22 -15.07
CA TYR A 865 -2.81 -19.27 -15.48
C TYR A 865 -2.34 -19.76 -16.85
N TYR A 866 -1.99 -21.04 -16.92
CA TYR A 866 -1.76 -21.68 -18.20
C TYR A 866 -3.01 -22.49 -18.51
N LEU A 867 -3.65 -22.14 -19.62
CA LEU A 867 -4.72 -22.97 -20.15
C LEU A 867 -4.12 -24.35 -20.46
N ASP A 868 -4.53 -25.35 -19.68
CA ASP A 868 -4.08 -26.74 -19.79
C ASP A 868 -4.81 -27.41 -20.95
N LYS A 869 -6.15 -27.31 -20.95
CA LYS A 869 -6.99 -27.86 -22.01
C LYS A 869 -8.36 -27.18 -22.09
N LYS A 870 -8.95 -27.31 -23.28
CA LYS A 870 -10.33 -26.89 -23.60
C LYS A 870 -11.13 -28.13 -23.95
N LEU A 871 -12.32 -28.29 -23.37
CA LEU A 871 -13.23 -29.39 -23.72
C LEU A 871 -14.51 -28.82 -24.34
N ASN A 872 -15.03 -29.47 -25.39
CA ASN A 872 -16.36 -29.20 -25.93
C ASN A 872 -17.46 -29.84 -25.05
N ALA A 873 -18.74 -29.65 -25.38
CA ALA A 873 -19.84 -30.16 -24.55
C ALA A 873 -19.94 -31.71 -24.54
N GLN A 874 -19.26 -32.41 -25.46
CA GLN A 874 -19.16 -33.87 -25.47
C GLN A 874 -17.95 -34.39 -24.67
N GLY A 875 -17.12 -33.50 -24.13
CA GLY A 875 -15.90 -33.84 -23.39
C GLY A 875 -14.70 -34.17 -24.26
N GLU A 876 -14.74 -33.82 -25.55
CA GLU A 876 -13.62 -33.96 -26.48
C GLU A 876 -12.68 -32.76 -26.33
N GLU A 877 -11.38 -33.01 -26.34
CA GLU A 877 -10.36 -31.97 -26.21
C GLU A 877 -10.20 -31.20 -27.53
N LEU A 878 -10.22 -29.88 -27.43
CA LEU A 878 -10.08 -28.97 -28.55
C LEU A 878 -8.62 -28.51 -28.70
N PRO A 879 -8.16 -28.23 -29.93
CA PRO A 879 -6.78 -27.89 -30.24
C PRO A 879 -6.30 -26.53 -29.70
#